data_AF-A3GFR8-F1
#
_entry.id   AF-A3GFR8-F1
#
_cell.length_a   1.000
_cell.length_b   1.000
_cell.length_c   1.000
_cell.angle_alpha   90.00
_cell.angle_beta   90.00
_cell.angle_gamma   90.00
#
_symmetry.space_group_name_H-M   'P 1'
#
loop_
_entity.id
_entity.type
_entity.pdbx_description
1 polymer ?
#
loop_
_entity_poly.entity_id
_entity_poly.type
_entity_poly.pdbx_seq_one_letter_code
_entity_poly.pdbx_strand_id
1 'polypeptide(L)'
;MSDFCNGFQRLPDHCIEFIINTLPLSTLQSLISNGSSPFQEQFKRAFYRNVIVTNYSGKEPRIDLGFLKETELFNSLDVITAPFDCETLYQHMEKYPYIHIQNATFKLHSSTNSIDWVQKLADNINKIHINFDPYRYHDSFLSDLCRKRLPSKVFGLSTKYVKDMLFPFYLQSLELHLTNDEFDVKSLPQHLEHLAIHVSRPMTLLSEKELNLLPRQIRSLSLDKCFRIVEEYDGLVKLDLPTHLTTLKLQMEYSGKSVIDISHLRSLNRFDSHLSELQLSYMKLPIQLNRIRCKGSFLDTEQFLDGIQPSLANSEHLANLTNVDIWDLKSESCITIPDTVRDVSIISANLDSPLQSVITFPEGLSQLQLDYCRPVEMTQELRHLTSLKIFGEEIIFLPRMDNLQKLMIHHSNNLFPGFWDFLESLKELQFLEISGFGIETVQYLPHKLEELVLNDNVIKEFCFELPPNIKSISLRMNKLSKFIVSGTSKLKKLILDDNSFKVLTASCLQIPDSICELSMDFCHITSVDKHFNFPESTRLLRLSNNRIENVENILLSLPPRIVCFNLSRYDNRSRTPVTRKRIDVRSKSLWNVDVNNALMGHEVVWNGCTNLQYINLANNLLGNVDTNCFPSSLKGIKFNHSTIDKLEGGFERFADLEEADLRNCSGEFAKTVTGSDAFGPKILVTQHLEEPTNGIQSLSLSQQ
;
A
#
# COMPACT_ATOMS: atom_id res chain seq x y z
N MET A 1 0.67 -22.58 -18.15
CA MET A 1 -0.53 -22.46 -17.27
C MET A 1 -1.22 -23.81 -17.11
N SER A 2 -1.49 -24.55 -18.19
CA SER A 2 -1.92 -25.96 -18.16
C SER A 2 -1.23 -26.79 -17.07
N ASP A 3 0.10 -26.75 -17.05
CA ASP A 3 0.91 -27.64 -16.21
C ASP A 3 0.82 -27.26 -14.73
N PHE A 4 0.59 -25.97 -14.45
CA PHE A 4 0.31 -25.46 -13.10
C PHE A 4 -1.07 -25.95 -12.64
N CYS A 5 -2.12 -25.80 -13.47
CA CYS A 5 -3.47 -26.27 -13.14
C CYS A 5 -3.55 -27.80 -12.98
N ASN A 6 -2.81 -28.57 -13.78
CA ASN A 6 -2.75 -30.03 -13.70
C ASN A 6 -2.10 -30.53 -12.40
N GLY A 7 -1.19 -29.74 -11.79
CA GLY A 7 -0.63 -30.04 -10.47
C GLY A 7 -1.67 -29.89 -9.35
N PHE A 8 -2.50 -28.84 -9.42
CA PHE A 8 -3.51 -28.54 -8.41
C PHE A 8 -4.62 -29.58 -8.33
N GLN A 9 -5.02 -30.20 -9.45
CA GLN A 9 -6.07 -31.24 -9.49
C GLN A 9 -5.75 -32.51 -8.64
N ARG A 10 -4.52 -32.64 -8.14
CA ARG A 10 -4.10 -33.74 -7.25
C ARG A 10 -4.12 -33.38 -5.76
N LEU A 11 -4.40 -32.13 -5.42
CA LEU A 11 -4.47 -31.64 -4.04
C LEU A 11 -5.90 -31.73 -3.51
N PRO A 12 -6.09 -31.96 -2.19
CA PRO A 12 -7.41 -31.81 -1.56
C PRO A 12 -7.96 -30.39 -1.69
N ASP A 13 -9.28 -30.24 -1.76
CA ASP A 13 -9.96 -28.94 -1.95
C ASP A 13 -9.54 -27.89 -0.91
N HIS A 14 -9.36 -28.28 0.36
CA HIS A 14 -8.91 -27.35 1.42
C HIS A 14 -7.46 -26.86 1.21
N CYS A 15 -6.59 -27.66 0.59
CA CYS A 15 -5.25 -27.22 0.20
C CYS A 15 -5.31 -26.26 -0.99
N ILE A 16 -6.19 -26.53 -1.97
CA ILE A 16 -6.42 -25.66 -3.12
C ILE A 16 -6.96 -24.31 -2.64
N GLU A 17 -7.99 -24.31 -1.79
CA GLU A 17 -8.57 -23.11 -1.19
C GLU A 17 -7.55 -22.34 -0.35
N PHE A 18 -6.73 -23.01 0.45
CA PHE A 18 -5.64 -22.36 1.19
C PHE A 18 -4.65 -21.67 0.24
N ILE A 19 -4.15 -22.37 -0.78
CA ILE A 19 -3.20 -21.78 -1.75
C ILE A 19 -3.84 -20.59 -2.46
N ILE A 20 -5.07 -20.73 -2.95
CA ILE A 20 -5.82 -19.67 -3.62
C ILE A 20 -6.02 -18.45 -2.70
N ASN A 21 -6.36 -18.67 -1.44
CA ASN A 21 -6.51 -17.60 -0.45
C ASN A 21 -5.19 -16.95 -0.03
N THR A 22 -4.03 -17.57 -0.30
CA THR A 22 -2.70 -16.93 -0.15
C THR A 22 -2.20 -16.19 -1.39
N LEU A 23 -2.89 -16.28 -2.53
CA LEU A 23 -2.46 -15.57 -3.75
C LEU A 23 -2.65 -14.05 -3.61
N PRO A 24 -1.72 -13.22 -4.10
CA PRO A 24 -1.89 -11.77 -4.16
C PRO A 24 -3.09 -11.37 -5.04
N LEU A 25 -3.75 -10.26 -4.72
CA LEU A 25 -4.95 -9.79 -5.43
C LEU A 25 -4.73 -9.65 -6.95
N SER A 26 -3.60 -9.07 -7.37
CA SER A 26 -3.21 -8.92 -8.79
C SER A 26 -2.99 -10.27 -9.51
N THR A 27 -2.55 -11.29 -8.77
CA THR A 27 -2.39 -12.66 -9.30
C THR A 27 -3.76 -13.33 -9.46
N LEU A 28 -4.64 -13.23 -8.45
CA LEU A 28 -6.02 -13.69 -8.54
C LEU A 28 -6.75 -13.03 -9.72
N GLN A 29 -6.62 -11.72 -9.86
CA GLN A 29 -7.20 -10.94 -10.95
C GLN A 29 -6.71 -11.40 -12.33
N SER A 30 -5.41 -11.68 -12.48
CA SER A 30 -4.84 -12.22 -13.73
C SER A 30 -5.39 -13.62 -14.05
N LEU A 31 -5.54 -14.48 -13.03
CA LEU A 31 -6.10 -15.82 -13.15
C LEU A 31 -7.60 -15.81 -13.51
N ILE A 32 -8.37 -14.94 -12.86
CA ILE A 32 -9.81 -14.73 -13.14
C ILE A 32 -10.00 -14.19 -14.56
N SER A 33 -9.17 -13.25 -14.99
CA SER A 33 -9.33 -12.63 -16.32
C SER A 33 -9.13 -13.63 -17.46
N ASN A 34 -8.25 -14.62 -17.27
CA ASN A 34 -8.08 -15.73 -18.21
C ASN A 34 -9.42 -16.46 -18.43
N GLY A 35 -10.17 -16.77 -17.37
CA GLY A 35 -11.51 -17.35 -17.44
C GLY A 35 -11.56 -18.85 -17.75
N SER A 36 -10.45 -19.45 -18.20
CA SER A 36 -10.36 -20.88 -18.56
C SER A 36 -9.91 -21.82 -17.44
N SER A 37 -9.71 -21.31 -16.22
CA SER A 37 -9.25 -22.14 -15.10
C SER A 37 -10.35 -23.09 -14.59
N PRO A 38 -10.05 -24.36 -14.29
CA PRO A 38 -10.98 -25.22 -13.56
C PRO A 38 -11.29 -24.71 -12.13
N PHE A 39 -10.50 -23.76 -11.62
CA PHE A 39 -10.68 -23.13 -10.29
C PHE A 39 -11.26 -21.70 -10.38
N GLN A 40 -11.92 -21.35 -11.48
CA GLN A 40 -12.39 -19.99 -11.75
C GLN A 40 -13.30 -19.41 -10.65
N GLU A 41 -14.20 -20.22 -10.10
CA GLU A 41 -15.12 -19.76 -9.03
C GLU A 41 -14.41 -19.62 -7.68
N GLN A 42 -13.45 -20.49 -7.37
CA GLN A 42 -12.59 -20.36 -6.19
C GLN A 42 -11.75 -19.08 -6.27
N PHE A 43 -11.18 -18.78 -7.44
CA PHE A 43 -10.45 -17.52 -7.65
C PHE A 43 -11.36 -16.30 -7.47
N LYS A 44 -12.57 -16.29 -8.07
CA LYS A 44 -13.55 -15.21 -7.88
C LYS A 44 -13.91 -15.00 -6.40
N ARG A 45 -14.15 -16.08 -5.64
CA ARG A 45 -14.43 -15.99 -4.19
C ARG A 45 -13.25 -15.39 -3.43
N ALA A 46 -12.04 -15.86 -3.70
CA ALA A 46 -10.83 -15.35 -3.05
C ALA A 46 -10.50 -13.90 -3.42
N PHE A 47 -10.88 -13.43 -4.61
CA PHE A 47 -10.75 -12.03 -5.01
C PHE A 47 -11.61 -11.12 -4.11
N TYR A 48 -12.86 -11.52 -3.83
CA TYR A 48 -13.75 -10.81 -2.90
C TYR A 48 -13.51 -11.16 -1.41
N ARG A 49 -12.40 -11.82 -1.04
CA ARG A 49 -12.14 -12.23 0.37
C ARG A 49 -12.10 -11.03 1.33
N ASN A 50 -11.48 -9.92 0.93
CA ASN A 50 -11.30 -8.72 1.73
C ASN A 50 -11.84 -7.52 0.95
N VAL A 51 -12.88 -6.86 1.49
CA VAL A 51 -13.51 -5.68 0.87
C VAL A 51 -13.55 -4.54 1.87
N ILE A 52 -13.05 -3.36 1.48
CA ILE A 52 -13.26 -2.11 2.21
C ILE A 52 -14.33 -1.30 1.45
N VAL A 53 -15.47 -1.12 2.10
CA VAL A 53 -16.58 -0.27 1.63
C VAL A 53 -16.36 1.13 2.17
N THR A 54 -16.49 2.15 1.33
CA THR A 54 -16.29 3.55 1.74
C THR A 54 -17.42 4.42 1.19
N ASN A 55 -17.88 5.39 1.97
CA ASN A 55 -18.97 6.28 1.53
C ASN A 55 -18.51 7.20 0.38
N TYR A 56 -18.61 6.69 -0.85
CA TYR A 56 -18.36 7.43 -2.08
C TYR A 56 -19.59 8.26 -2.48
N SER A 57 -19.35 9.50 -2.90
CA SER A 57 -20.38 10.44 -3.35
C SER A 57 -20.38 10.69 -4.86
N GLY A 58 -19.62 9.91 -5.63
CA GLY A 58 -19.59 10.00 -7.09
C GLY A 58 -20.80 9.32 -7.75
N LYS A 59 -21.07 9.70 -9.00
CA LYS A 59 -22.40 9.53 -9.62
C LYS A 59 -22.79 8.10 -10.03
N GLU A 60 -21.84 7.19 -10.27
CA GLU A 60 -22.11 5.77 -10.55
C GLU A 60 -20.99 4.87 -10.00
N PRO A 61 -21.09 4.35 -8.77
CA PRO A 61 -20.20 3.29 -8.31
C PRO A 61 -20.49 1.98 -9.08
N ARG A 62 -19.42 1.31 -9.55
CA ARG A 62 -19.51 0.00 -10.22
C ARG A 62 -18.58 -1.00 -9.54
N ILE A 63 -19.03 -2.23 -9.36
CA ILE A 63 -18.31 -3.31 -8.64
C ILE A 63 -18.05 -4.50 -9.59
N ASP A 64 -18.29 -4.32 -10.88
CA ASP A 64 -17.95 -5.32 -11.87
C ASP A 64 -16.43 -5.55 -11.94
N LEU A 65 -16.05 -6.71 -12.47
CA LEU A 65 -14.65 -7.12 -12.61
C LEU A 65 -13.88 -6.26 -13.62
N GLY A 66 -14.52 -5.41 -14.44
CA GLY A 66 -13.87 -4.45 -15.33
C GLY A 66 -13.38 -3.23 -14.55
N PHE A 67 -14.28 -2.58 -13.80
CA PHE A 67 -13.92 -1.46 -12.94
C PHE A 67 -12.83 -1.84 -11.91
N LEU A 68 -13.04 -2.96 -11.20
CA LEU A 68 -12.05 -3.47 -10.26
C LEU A 68 -10.75 -3.89 -10.95
N LYS A 69 -10.80 -4.27 -12.25
CA LYS A 69 -9.56 -4.48 -12.99
C LYS A 69 -8.78 -3.18 -13.13
N GLU A 70 -9.42 -2.11 -13.57
CA GLU A 70 -8.77 -0.81 -13.82
C GLU A 70 -8.20 -0.18 -12.55
N THR A 71 -8.94 -0.22 -11.43
CA THR A 71 -8.50 0.45 -10.21
C THR A 71 -7.49 -0.36 -9.39
N GLU A 72 -7.53 -1.69 -9.44
CA GLU A 72 -6.73 -2.55 -8.55
C GLU A 72 -5.59 -3.35 -9.24
N LEU A 73 -5.49 -3.39 -10.59
CA LEU A 73 -4.41 -4.14 -11.30
C LEU A 73 -2.99 -3.75 -10.85
N PHE A 74 -2.85 -2.51 -10.38
CA PHE A 74 -1.57 -1.88 -10.06
C PHE A 74 -1.44 -1.47 -8.58
N ASN A 75 -2.49 -1.65 -7.77
CA ASN A 75 -2.39 -1.45 -6.32
C ASN A 75 -1.73 -2.67 -5.67
N SER A 76 -0.82 -2.42 -4.74
CA SER A 76 -0.12 -3.45 -3.97
C SER A 76 -0.93 -4.00 -2.78
N LEU A 77 -2.20 -3.64 -2.67
CA LEU A 77 -3.06 -3.98 -1.54
C LEU A 77 -3.80 -5.31 -1.80
N ASP A 78 -3.71 -6.25 -0.85
CA ASP A 78 -4.45 -7.53 -0.87
C ASP A 78 -5.94 -7.38 -0.43
N VAL A 79 -6.51 -6.22 -0.71
CA VAL A 79 -7.84 -5.78 -0.28
C VAL A 79 -8.46 -4.89 -1.35
N ILE A 80 -9.66 -5.25 -1.80
CA ILE A 80 -10.44 -4.39 -2.70
C ILE A 80 -10.84 -3.13 -1.92
N THR A 81 -10.28 -1.99 -2.30
CA THR A 81 -10.52 -0.68 -1.66
C THR A 81 -11.27 0.22 -2.64
N ALA A 82 -12.38 -0.31 -3.14
CA ALA A 82 -13.14 0.34 -4.18
C ALA A 82 -14.16 1.34 -3.60
N PRO A 83 -14.32 2.51 -4.25
CA PRO A 83 -15.15 3.60 -3.73
C PRO A 83 -16.63 3.35 -4.06
N PHE A 84 -17.27 2.48 -3.28
CA PHE A 84 -18.69 2.19 -3.37
C PHE A 84 -19.35 2.10 -2.00
N ASP A 85 -20.64 2.44 -1.94
CA ASP A 85 -21.45 2.35 -0.74
C ASP A 85 -22.03 0.94 -0.51
N CYS A 86 -22.77 0.79 0.60
CA CYS A 86 -23.37 -0.49 0.96
C CYS A 86 -24.50 -0.92 0.02
N GLU A 87 -25.22 0.03 -0.58
CA GLU A 87 -26.32 -0.27 -1.51
C GLU A 87 -25.78 -0.89 -2.79
N THR A 88 -24.73 -0.30 -3.36
CA THR A 88 -24.06 -0.81 -4.55
C THR A 88 -23.48 -2.20 -4.31
N LEU A 89 -22.85 -2.42 -3.13
CA LEU A 89 -22.35 -3.75 -2.76
C LEU A 89 -23.50 -4.76 -2.68
N TYR A 90 -24.63 -4.39 -2.09
CA TYR A 90 -25.79 -5.26 -1.99
C TYR A 90 -26.35 -5.61 -3.38
N GLN A 91 -26.55 -4.63 -4.25
CA GLN A 91 -26.99 -4.84 -5.64
C GLN A 91 -26.03 -5.74 -6.43
N HIS A 92 -24.72 -5.62 -6.20
CA HIS A 92 -23.70 -6.49 -6.81
C HIS A 92 -23.78 -7.93 -6.30
N MET A 93 -24.00 -8.13 -5.00
CA MET A 93 -24.16 -9.47 -4.42
C MET A 93 -25.47 -10.15 -4.83
N GLU A 94 -26.56 -9.40 -4.97
CA GLU A 94 -27.82 -9.88 -5.57
C GLU A 94 -27.62 -10.30 -7.04
N LYS A 95 -26.86 -9.53 -7.82
CA LYS A 95 -26.51 -9.86 -9.21
C LYS A 95 -25.58 -11.08 -9.32
N TYR A 96 -24.74 -11.33 -8.32
CA TYR A 96 -23.77 -12.43 -8.29
C TYR A 96 -23.84 -13.23 -6.97
N PRO A 97 -24.87 -14.07 -6.75
CA PRO A 97 -25.12 -14.73 -5.46
C PRO A 97 -24.03 -15.72 -4.99
N TYR A 98 -23.06 -16.04 -5.84
CA TYR A 98 -21.89 -16.86 -5.49
C TYR A 98 -20.78 -16.08 -4.76
N ILE A 99 -20.88 -14.75 -4.69
CA ILE A 99 -19.94 -13.88 -3.99
C ILE A 99 -20.21 -13.96 -2.49
N HIS A 100 -19.26 -14.56 -1.77
CA HIS A 100 -19.24 -14.53 -0.31
C HIS A 100 -17.98 -13.78 0.13
N ILE A 101 -18.15 -12.71 0.91
CA ILE A 101 -17.04 -11.90 1.40
C ILE A 101 -16.57 -12.48 2.74
N GLN A 102 -15.29 -12.81 2.85
CA GLN A 102 -14.75 -13.35 4.09
C GLN A 102 -14.65 -12.27 5.19
N ASN A 103 -14.12 -11.10 4.83
CA ASN A 103 -13.96 -9.94 5.71
C ASN A 103 -14.41 -8.66 4.98
N ALA A 104 -15.44 -7.98 5.50
CA ALA A 104 -15.86 -6.66 5.01
C ALA A 104 -15.57 -5.59 6.06
N THR A 105 -14.89 -4.51 5.68
CA THR A 105 -14.71 -3.31 6.52
C THR A 105 -15.51 -2.15 5.96
N PHE A 106 -16.52 -1.71 6.68
CA PHE A 106 -17.38 -0.59 6.30
C PHE A 106 -16.91 0.71 6.93
N LYS A 107 -16.39 1.66 6.14
CA LYS A 107 -16.05 3.02 6.59
C LYS A 107 -17.23 3.95 6.30
N LEU A 108 -18.10 4.11 7.30
CA LEU A 108 -19.42 4.73 7.15
C LEU A 108 -19.45 6.15 7.73
N HIS A 109 -20.14 7.04 7.02
CA HIS A 109 -20.64 8.29 7.60
C HIS A 109 -22.00 8.07 8.28
N SER A 110 -22.43 9.03 9.08
CA SER A 110 -23.60 8.97 9.96
C SER A 110 -24.96 9.06 9.24
N SER A 111 -25.19 8.28 8.19
CA SER A 111 -26.50 8.16 7.55
C SER A 111 -27.33 7.04 8.18
N THR A 112 -28.59 7.34 8.49
CA THR A 112 -29.55 6.45 9.18
C THR A 112 -29.75 5.09 8.51
N ASN A 113 -29.54 5.04 7.19
CA ASN A 113 -29.80 3.87 6.34
C ASN A 113 -28.59 2.93 6.26
N SER A 114 -27.38 3.36 6.67
CA SER A 114 -26.18 2.53 6.53
C SER A 114 -26.26 1.24 7.36
N ILE A 115 -26.86 1.30 8.56
CA ILE A 115 -27.08 0.12 9.42
C ILE A 115 -28.00 -0.89 8.74
N ASP A 116 -29.06 -0.43 8.07
CA ASP A 116 -30.05 -1.30 7.41
C ASP A 116 -29.43 -2.01 6.19
N TRP A 117 -28.52 -1.35 5.47
CA TRP A 117 -27.75 -1.98 4.41
C TRP A 117 -26.74 -3.01 4.94
N VAL A 118 -26.02 -2.70 6.02
CA VAL A 118 -25.13 -3.69 6.67
C VAL A 118 -25.91 -4.90 7.18
N GLN A 119 -27.15 -4.74 7.65
CA GLN A 119 -28.04 -5.85 7.99
C GLN A 119 -28.38 -6.71 6.77
N LYS A 120 -28.81 -6.12 5.63
CA LYS A 120 -29.11 -6.86 4.39
C LYS A 120 -27.88 -7.58 3.82
N LEU A 121 -26.71 -6.99 3.94
CA LEU A 121 -25.45 -7.58 3.50
C LEU A 121 -24.96 -8.73 4.39
N ALA A 122 -25.42 -8.78 5.66
CA ALA A 122 -24.81 -9.65 6.66
C ALA A 122 -24.88 -11.13 6.32
N ASP A 123 -25.93 -11.61 5.64
CA ASP A 123 -26.07 -13.02 5.32
C ASP A 123 -24.96 -13.54 4.38
N ASN A 124 -24.47 -12.69 3.47
CA ASN A 124 -23.44 -13.05 2.49
C ASN A 124 -21.99 -12.68 2.90
N ILE A 125 -21.81 -12.09 4.09
CA ILE A 125 -20.49 -11.76 4.66
C ILE A 125 -20.20 -12.69 5.83
N ASN A 126 -18.97 -13.15 6.01
CA ASN A 126 -18.59 -13.99 7.16
C ASN A 126 -18.21 -13.13 8.38
N LYS A 127 -17.28 -12.18 8.22
CA LYS A 127 -16.89 -11.22 9.28
C LYS A 127 -17.12 -9.78 8.83
N ILE A 128 -17.84 -9.02 9.67
CA ILE A 128 -18.09 -7.59 9.45
C ILE A 128 -17.29 -6.77 10.46
N HIS A 129 -16.52 -5.81 9.96
CA HIS A 129 -15.92 -4.73 10.73
C HIS A 129 -16.62 -3.41 10.35
N ILE A 130 -17.11 -2.65 11.31
CA ILE A 130 -17.75 -1.36 11.05
C ILE A 130 -16.91 -0.25 11.68
N ASN A 131 -16.49 0.73 10.89
CA ASN A 131 -15.82 1.93 11.36
C ASN A 131 -16.70 3.14 11.00
N PHE A 132 -17.21 3.80 12.03
CA PHE A 132 -17.96 5.04 11.92
C PHE A 132 -17.05 6.22 12.26
N ASP A 133 -16.97 7.23 11.38
CA ASP A 133 -16.12 8.41 11.58
C ASP A 133 -16.47 9.13 12.90
N PRO A 134 -15.55 9.17 13.89
CA PRO A 134 -15.86 9.66 15.23
C PRO A 134 -16.25 11.16 15.28
N TYR A 135 -15.92 11.92 14.24
CA TYR A 135 -16.04 13.38 14.21
C TYR A 135 -17.21 13.90 13.38
N ARG A 136 -17.96 13.03 12.70
CA ARG A 136 -19.02 13.43 11.74
C ARG A 136 -20.45 13.05 12.13
N TYR A 137 -20.72 12.74 13.39
CA TYR A 137 -22.07 12.35 13.82
C TYR A 137 -23.05 13.51 13.95
N HIS A 138 -24.31 13.21 13.62
CA HIS A 138 -25.47 13.86 14.22
C HIS A 138 -26.02 12.98 15.35
N ASP A 139 -26.52 13.59 16.43
CA ASP A 139 -27.04 12.84 17.60
C ASP A 139 -28.22 11.92 17.26
N SER A 140 -28.97 12.23 16.19
CA SER A 140 -30.01 11.36 15.64
C SER A 140 -29.48 9.99 15.20
N PHE A 141 -28.31 9.94 14.56
CA PHE A 141 -27.67 8.69 14.14
C PHE A 141 -27.23 7.85 15.35
N LEU A 142 -26.70 8.49 16.38
CA LEU A 142 -26.33 7.83 17.64
C LEU A 142 -27.55 7.25 18.36
N SER A 143 -28.69 7.95 18.34
CA SER A 143 -29.96 7.45 18.87
C SER A 143 -30.47 6.24 18.09
N ASP A 144 -30.33 6.22 16.76
CA ASP A 144 -30.67 5.07 15.92
C ASP A 144 -29.76 3.86 16.17
N LEU A 145 -28.46 4.07 16.40
CA LEU A 145 -27.51 3.00 16.75
C LEU A 145 -27.83 2.35 18.11
N CYS A 146 -28.45 3.09 19.05
CA CYS A 146 -28.93 2.52 20.31
C CYS A 146 -30.24 1.71 20.14
N ARG A 147 -31.05 2.02 19.12
CA ARG A 147 -32.34 1.37 18.85
C ARG A 147 -32.23 0.15 17.91
N LYS A 148 -31.36 0.23 16.90
CA LYS A 148 -31.17 -0.81 15.89
C LYS A 148 -30.12 -1.82 16.35
N ARG A 149 -30.48 -3.10 16.35
CA ARG A 149 -29.51 -4.18 16.61
C ARG A 149 -28.56 -4.35 15.43
N LEU A 150 -27.26 -4.26 15.68
CA LEU A 150 -26.24 -4.65 14.72
C LEU A 150 -26.28 -6.17 14.45
N PRO A 151 -25.92 -6.64 13.24
CA PRO A 151 -25.89 -8.07 12.93
C PRO A 151 -24.99 -8.89 13.85
N SER A 152 -25.36 -10.16 14.08
CA SER A 152 -24.56 -11.09 14.91
C SER A 152 -23.17 -11.40 14.35
N LYS A 153 -22.96 -11.19 13.04
CA LYS A 153 -21.67 -11.34 12.35
C LYS A 153 -20.77 -10.09 12.42
N VAL A 154 -21.20 -9.03 13.10
CA VAL A 154 -20.33 -7.88 13.41
C VAL A 154 -19.28 -8.33 14.43
N PHE A 155 -18.10 -8.61 13.89
CA PHE A 155 -16.92 -9.08 14.60
C PHE A 155 -16.19 -7.92 15.27
N GLY A 156 -16.22 -6.73 14.65
CA GLY A 156 -15.73 -5.53 15.31
C GLY A 156 -16.39 -4.22 14.90
N LEU A 157 -16.26 -3.24 15.79
CA LEU A 157 -16.94 -1.96 15.75
C LEU A 157 -15.98 -0.85 16.22
N SER A 158 -15.90 0.24 15.47
CA SER A 158 -15.21 1.48 15.83
C SER A 158 -16.23 2.61 15.74
N THR A 159 -16.47 3.29 16.86
CA THR A 159 -17.58 4.27 16.99
C THR A 159 -17.35 5.24 18.15
N LYS A 160 -18.14 6.33 18.19
CA LYS A 160 -18.33 7.10 19.44
C LYS A 160 -19.22 6.31 20.40
N TYR A 161 -18.85 6.26 21.68
CA TYR A 161 -19.66 5.65 22.72
C TYR A 161 -20.93 6.48 23.01
N VAL A 162 -22.00 5.78 23.35
CA VAL A 162 -23.28 6.34 23.77
C VAL A 162 -23.81 5.46 24.89
N LYS A 163 -24.36 6.06 25.94
CA LYS A 163 -25.07 5.32 26.99
C LYS A 163 -26.22 4.52 26.36
N ASP A 164 -26.47 3.32 26.88
CA ASP A 164 -27.49 2.38 26.39
C ASP A 164 -27.26 1.80 24.97
N MET A 165 -26.04 1.91 24.41
CA MET A 165 -25.69 1.26 23.13
C MET A 165 -25.76 -0.28 23.23
N LEU A 166 -26.42 -0.91 22.25
CA LEU A 166 -26.59 -2.36 22.19
C LEU A 166 -25.50 -3.03 21.33
N PHE A 167 -24.46 -3.54 21.98
CA PHE A 167 -23.39 -4.28 21.31
C PHE A 167 -23.83 -5.69 20.85
N PRO A 168 -23.31 -6.21 19.71
CA PRO A 168 -23.45 -7.61 19.33
C PRO A 168 -22.87 -8.55 20.39
N PHE A 169 -23.57 -9.66 20.66
CA PHE A 169 -23.12 -10.65 21.65
C PHE A 169 -21.75 -11.27 21.31
N TYR A 170 -21.48 -11.51 20.01
CA TYR A 170 -20.24 -12.10 19.51
C TYR A 170 -19.19 -11.06 19.07
N LEU A 171 -19.31 -9.80 19.50
CA LEU A 171 -18.33 -8.76 19.19
C LEU A 171 -16.98 -9.12 19.82
N GLN A 172 -15.92 -9.18 19.01
CA GLN A 172 -14.56 -9.51 19.47
C GLN A 172 -13.60 -8.32 19.44
N SER A 173 -13.87 -7.29 18.64
CA SER A 173 -13.04 -6.07 18.56
C SER A 173 -13.88 -4.81 18.71
N LEU A 174 -13.53 -3.95 19.67
CA LEU A 174 -14.26 -2.71 19.92
C LEU A 174 -13.30 -1.53 20.08
N GLU A 175 -13.53 -0.46 19.33
CA GLU A 175 -12.85 0.84 19.44
C GLU A 175 -13.89 1.91 19.80
N LEU A 176 -13.72 2.57 20.93
CA LEU A 176 -14.63 3.59 21.46
C LEU A 176 -13.97 4.95 21.55
N HIS A 177 -14.62 5.96 20.96
CA HIS A 177 -14.28 7.36 21.18
C HIS A 177 -15.23 7.95 22.25
N LEU A 178 -14.66 8.40 23.37
CA LEU A 178 -15.38 9.01 24.49
C LEU A 178 -15.26 10.54 24.40
N THR A 179 -16.39 11.25 24.52
CA THR A 179 -16.40 12.72 24.42
C THR A 179 -16.66 13.48 25.71
N ASN A 180 -17.43 12.93 26.67
CA ASN A 180 -17.70 13.46 28.03
C ASN A 180 -18.61 12.53 28.88
N ASP A 181 -19.24 11.51 28.29
CA ASP A 181 -20.30 10.72 28.93
C ASP A 181 -19.81 9.69 29.96
N GLU A 182 -20.67 9.33 30.91
CA GLU A 182 -20.44 8.22 31.87
C GLU A 182 -20.25 6.89 31.12
N PHE A 183 -19.03 6.37 31.14
CA PHE A 183 -18.69 5.09 30.51
C PHE A 183 -18.92 3.92 31.48
N ASP A 184 -19.93 3.08 31.20
CA ASP A 184 -20.19 1.89 32.02
C ASP A 184 -19.41 0.68 31.47
N VAL A 185 -18.28 0.36 32.12
CA VAL A 185 -17.45 -0.80 31.79
C VAL A 185 -18.25 -2.12 31.82
N LYS A 186 -19.31 -2.22 32.64
CA LYS A 186 -20.11 -3.45 32.77
C LYS A 186 -21.00 -3.71 31.55
N SER A 187 -21.20 -2.71 30.69
CA SER A 187 -21.94 -2.84 29.43
C SER A 187 -21.13 -3.53 28.32
N LEU A 188 -19.81 -3.69 28.48
CA LEU A 188 -18.93 -4.27 27.47
C LEU A 188 -19.23 -5.76 27.20
N PRO A 189 -19.19 -6.22 25.92
CA PRO A 189 -19.38 -7.62 25.58
C PRO A 189 -18.36 -8.54 26.25
N GLN A 190 -18.83 -9.65 26.81
CA GLN A 190 -17.98 -10.62 27.52
C GLN A 190 -16.99 -11.37 26.61
N HIS A 191 -17.23 -11.33 25.29
CA HIS A 191 -16.44 -11.99 24.25
C HIS A 191 -15.41 -11.08 23.55
N LEU A 192 -15.17 -9.86 24.06
CA LEU A 192 -14.12 -9.00 23.52
C LEU A 192 -12.73 -9.62 23.69
N GLU A 193 -12.01 -9.77 22.58
CA GLU A 193 -10.57 -10.08 22.54
C GLU A 193 -9.73 -8.81 22.33
N HIS A 194 -10.28 -7.79 21.68
CA HIS A 194 -9.63 -6.49 21.43
C HIS A 194 -10.52 -5.34 21.92
N LEU A 195 -9.95 -4.43 22.71
CA LEU A 195 -10.61 -3.22 23.19
C LEU A 195 -9.66 -2.02 23.05
N ALA A 196 -10.11 -0.97 22.37
CA ALA A 196 -9.48 0.33 22.31
C ALA A 196 -10.45 1.40 22.83
N ILE A 197 -9.97 2.30 23.68
CA ILE A 197 -10.74 3.43 24.20
C ILE A 197 -9.90 4.69 24.03
N HIS A 198 -10.49 5.71 23.41
CA HIS A 198 -9.85 6.98 23.08
C HIS A 198 -10.67 8.13 23.63
N VAL A 199 -10.05 8.99 24.44
CA VAL A 199 -10.73 10.15 25.02
C VAL A 199 -10.23 11.44 24.37
N SER A 200 -11.17 12.24 23.86
CA SER A 200 -10.82 13.47 23.12
C SER A 200 -10.20 14.56 24.03
N ARG A 201 -10.53 14.54 25.32
CA ARG A 201 -10.01 15.44 26.36
C ARG A 201 -9.49 14.60 27.52
N PRO A 202 -8.33 14.91 28.11
CA PRO A 202 -7.88 14.19 29.29
C PRO A 202 -8.86 14.38 30.45
N MET A 203 -9.48 13.29 30.86
CA MET A 203 -10.39 13.19 32.00
C MET A 203 -10.21 11.81 32.62
N THR A 204 -10.20 11.73 33.96
CA THR A 204 -10.15 10.46 34.67
C THR A 204 -11.50 9.75 34.51
N LEU A 205 -11.61 8.89 33.49
CA LEU A 205 -12.86 8.21 33.13
C LEU A 205 -12.94 6.77 33.66
N LEU A 206 -11.79 6.13 33.89
CA LEU A 206 -11.71 4.81 34.50
C LEU A 206 -11.03 4.92 35.86
N SER A 207 -11.70 4.50 36.92
CA SER A 207 -11.05 4.24 38.20
C SER A 207 -10.31 2.89 38.18
N GLU A 208 -9.36 2.69 39.10
CA GLU A 208 -8.67 1.41 39.28
C GLU A 208 -9.68 0.25 39.37
N LYS A 209 -10.73 0.40 40.19
CA LYS A 209 -11.78 -0.60 40.39
C LYS A 209 -12.56 -0.97 39.13
N GLU A 210 -12.63 -0.08 38.15
CA GLU A 210 -13.32 -0.31 36.88
C GLU A 210 -12.45 -1.07 35.88
N LEU A 211 -11.11 -0.97 35.97
CA LEU A 211 -10.20 -1.81 35.19
C LEU A 211 -10.41 -3.31 35.51
N ASN A 212 -10.68 -3.65 36.78
CA ASN A 212 -10.97 -5.01 37.23
C ASN A 212 -12.31 -5.55 36.70
N LEU A 213 -13.17 -4.69 36.15
CA LEU A 213 -14.45 -5.07 35.53
C LEU A 213 -14.33 -5.34 34.02
N LEU A 214 -13.16 -5.10 33.42
CA LEU A 214 -12.92 -5.37 32.00
C LEU A 214 -13.14 -6.87 31.67
N PRO A 215 -13.73 -7.19 30.50
CA PRO A 215 -13.91 -8.57 30.06
C PRO A 215 -12.61 -9.38 30.12
N ARG A 216 -12.65 -10.52 30.83
CA ARG A 216 -11.46 -11.37 31.07
C ARG A 216 -10.87 -12.02 29.81
N GLN A 217 -11.59 -12.00 28.70
CA GLN A 217 -11.17 -12.57 27.41
C GLN A 217 -10.27 -11.62 26.59
N ILE A 218 -10.11 -10.35 27.02
CA ILE A 218 -9.32 -9.36 26.28
C ILE A 218 -7.84 -9.77 26.24
N ARG A 219 -7.32 -9.84 25.01
CA ARG A 219 -5.92 -10.11 24.67
C ARG A 219 -5.20 -8.84 24.22
N SER A 220 -5.91 -7.86 23.68
CA SER A 220 -5.36 -6.59 23.24
C SER A 220 -6.14 -5.42 23.84
N LEU A 221 -5.50 -4.63 24.70
CA LEU A 221 -6.10 -3.45 25.32
C LEU A 221 -5.34 -2.19 24.92
N SER A 222 -6.05 -1.13 24.51
CA SER A 222 -5.50 0.20 24.26
C SER A 222 -6.32 1.23 25.03
N LEU A 223 -5.69 1.94 25.97
CA LEU A 223 -6.29 3.02 26.74
C LEU A 223 -5.58 4.33 26.41
N ASP A 224 -6.28 5.26 25.76
CA ASP A 224 -5.78 6.56 25.34
C ASP A 224 -6.53 7.69 26.03
N LYS A 225 -5.85 8.33 26.99
CA LYS A 225 -6.31 9.39 27.90
C LYS A 225 -7.49 8.98 28.79
N CYS A 226 -7.68 7.68 29.02
CA CYS A 226 -8.77 7.12 29.82
C CYS A 226 -8.55 7.19 31.34
N PHE A 227 -7.29 7.31 31.76
CA PHE A 227 -6.87 7.23 33.16
C PHE A 227 -5.87 8.35 33.47
N ARG A 228 -5.75 8.68 34.75
CA ARG A 228 -4.76 9.61 35.28
C ARG A 228 -4.29 9.14 36.65
N ILE A 229 -2.98 9.13 36.86
CA ILE A 229 -2.36 8.93 38.17
C ILE A 229 -1.87 10.30 38.65
N VAL A 230 -2.39 10.74 39.80
CA VAL A 230 -2.09 12.03 40.43
C VAL A 230 -1.11 11.86 41.60
N GLU A 231 -0.47 12.97 42.00
CA GLU A 231 0.67 12.95 42.94
C GLU A 231 0.34 12.43 44.34
N GLU A 232 -0.94 12.42 44.72
CA GLU A 232 -1.41 11.94 46.03
C GLU A 232 -1.13 10.45 46.28
N TYR A 233 -0.77 9.69 45.24
CA TYR A 233 -0.30 8.31 45.36
C TYR A 233 1.23 8.26 45.52
N ASP A 234 1.72 8.33 46.75
CA ASP A 234 3.05 7.82 47.11
C ASP A 234 2.94 6.31 47.36
N GLY A 235 3.50 5.48 46.46
CA GLY A 235 3.54 4.03 46.65
C GLY A 235 3.49 3.18 45.38
N LEU A 236 2.79 2.04 45.48
CA LEU A 236 2.65 1.03 44.43
C LEU A 236 1.19 1.01 43.94
N VAL A 237 0.96 1.40 42.68
CA VAL A 237 -0.36 1.39 42.02
C VAL A 237 -0.46 0.15 41.16
N LYS A 238 -1.22 -0.86 41.60
CA LYS A 238 -1.40 -2.10 40.84
C LYS A 238 -2.60 -2.00 39.90
N LEU A 239 -2.37 -2.08 38.60
CA LEU A 239 -3.44 -2.07 37.61
C LEU A 239 -3.96 -3.50 37.41
N ASP A 240 -5.05 -3.89 38.07
CA ASP A 240 -5.61 -5.25 37.99
C ASP A 240 -6.36 -5.49 36.68
N LEU A 241 -5.56 -5.60 35.61
CA LEU A 241 -5.96 -5.82 34.23
C LEU A 241 -6.13 -7.33 33.88
N PRO A 242 -6.89 -7.70 32.83
CA PRO A 242 -7.09 -9.09 32.42
C PRO A 242 -5.79 -9.88 32.19
N THR A 243 -5.64 -11.03 32.86
CA THR A 243 -4.40 -11.82 32.84
C THR A 243 -4.04 -12.46 31.49
N HIS A 244 -4.97 -12.48 30.54
CA HIS A 244 -4.77 -13.00 29.18
C HIS A 244 -4.31 -11.95 28.17
N LEU A 245 -4.06 -10.72 28.61
CA LEU A 245 -3.49 -9.67 27.76
C LEU A 245 -2.15 -10.11 27.17
N THR A 246 -2.06 -10.12 25.84
CA THR A 246 -0.84 -10.29 25.05
C THR A 246 -0.30 -8.94 24.56
N THR A 247 -1.17 -7.94 24.40
CA THR A 247 -0.84 -6.58 23.97
C THR A 247 -1.51 -5.57 24.88
N LEU A 248 -0.74 -4.60 25.38
CA LEU A 248 -1.25 -3.49 26.19
C LEU A 248 -0.66 -2.17 25.69
N LYS A 249 -1.52 -1.22 25.30
CA LYS A 249 -1.16 0.16 25.00
C LYS A 249 -1.73 1.08 26.07
N LEU A 250 -0.88 1.89 26.69
CA LEU A 250 -1.26 2.87 27.70
C LEU A 250 -0.77 4.27 27.30
N GLN A 251 -1.70 5.21 27.24
CA GLN A 251 -1.45 6.64 27.14
C GLN A 251 -2.30 7.31 28.23
N MET A 252 -1.67 7.75 29.32
CA MET A 252 -2.31 8.38 30.47
C MET A 252 -1.54 9.62 30.87
N GLU A 253 -2.23 10.56 31.53
CA GLU A 253 -1.56 11.60 32.31
C GLU A 253 -0.99 10.96 33.57
N TYR A 254 0.29 11.21 33.83
CA TYR A 254 0.97 10.77 35.03
C TYR A 254 1.69 11.97 35.63
N SER A 255 1.41 12.25 36.89
CA SER A 255 2.12 13.23 37.71
C SER A 255 2.33 12.61 39.08
N GLY A 256 3.56 12.26 39.45
CA GLY A 256 3.85 11.63 40.75
C GLY A 256 5.13 10.78 40.78
N LYS A 257 5.28 9.97 41.83
CA LYS A 257 6.38 8.99 42.01
C LYS A 257 5.89 7.54 42.22
N SER A 258 4.61 7.31 41.93
CA SER A 258 3.97 6.00 42.05
C SER A 258 4.54 4.97 41.07
N VAL A 259 4.92 3.80 41.59
CA VAL A 259 5.32 2.65 40.77
C VAL A 259 4.07 1.92 40.29
N ILE A 260 3.87 1.87 38.97
CA ILE A 260 2.79 1.10 38.32
C ILE A 260 3.17 -0.38 38.30
N ASP A 261 2.32 -1.26 38.84
CA ASP A 261 2.52 -2.71 38.81
C ASP A 261 1.58 -3.39 37.81
N ILE A 262 2.17 -3.97 36.75
CA ILE A 262 1.51 -4.85 35.77
C ILE A 262 2.21 -6.23 35.67
N SER A 263 3.04 -6.57 36.66
CA SER A 263 3.87 -7.79 36.65
C SER A 263 3.06 -9.10 36.71
N HIS A 264 1.78 -9.03 37.07
CA HIS A 264 0.85 -10.17 37.05
C HIS A 264 0.39 -10.56 35.64
N LEU A 265 0.59 -9.71 34.63
CA LEU A 265 0.21 -9.97 33.23
C LEU A 265 1.18 -10.94 32.54
N ARG A 266 1.17 -12.20 32.99
CA ARG A 266 2.13 -13.22 32.55
C ARG A 266 2.10 -13.51 31.05
N SER A 267 0.97 -13.30 30.37
CA SER A 267 0.85 -13.47 28.91
C SER A 267 1.28 -12.25 28.09
N LEU A 268 1.66 -11.13 28.72
CA LEU A 268 1.92 -9.88 28.04
C LEU A 268 3.22 -9.95 27.24
N ASN A 269 3.08 -9.93 25.92
CA ASN A 269 4.16 -10.06 24.95
C ASN A 269 4.58 -8.70 24.38
N ARG A 270 3.65 -7.73 24.31
CA ARG A 270 3.87 -6.38 23.79
C ARG A 270 3.30 -5.31 24.70
N PHE A 271 4.09 -4.28 24.97
CA PHE A 271 3.70 -3.12 25.77
C PHE A 271 4.04 -1.80 25.06
N ASP A 272 3.03 -0.97 24.80
CA ASP A 272 3.16 0.34 24.15
C ASP A 272 2.81 1.46 25.14
N SER A 273 3.82 2.21 25.60
CA SER A 273 3.74 3.27 26.60
C SER A 273 3.92 4.65 25.97
N HIS A 274 2.85 5.45 25.93
CA HIS A 274 2.88 6.86 25.48
C HIS A 274 2.63 7.81 26.65
N LEU A 275 3.48 7.72 27.65
CA LEU A 275 3.34 8.47 28.89
C LEU A 275 4.23 9.71 28.80
N SER A 276 3.64 10.89 29.02
CA SER A 276 4.34 12.16 28.82
C SER A 276 5.47 12.38 29.84
N GLU A 277 5.32 11.83 31.05
CA GLU A 277 6.17 12.12 32.22
C GLU A 277 6.60 10.87 33.00
N LEU A 278 6.08 9.67 32.69
CA LEU A 278 6.44 8.45 33.42
C LEU A 278 7.72 7.82 32.86
N GLN A 279 8.78 7.82 33.66
CA GLN A 279 9.94 6.97 33.42
C GLN A 279 9.57 5.49 33.57
N LEU A 280 10.13 4.60 32.73
CA LEU A 280 9.95 3.15 32.85
C LEU A 280 10.40 2.58 34.21
N SER A 281 11.23 3.32 34.95
CA SER A 281 11.66 2.98 36.31
C SER A 281 10.51 2.86 37.31
N TYR A 282 9.44 3.62 37.07
CA TYR A 282 8.20 3.53 37.82
C TYR A 282 7.26 2.45 37.26
N MET A 283 7.77 1.40 36.61
CA MET A 283 6.96 0.24 36.19
C MET A 283 7.55 -1.10 36.62
N LYS A 284 6.71 -1.97 37.18
CA LYS A 284 6.99 -3.41 37.30
C LYS A 284 6.37 -4.14 36.12
N LEU A 285 7.22 -4.52 35.18
CA LEU A 285 6.85 -5.23 33.95
C LEU A 285 6.89 -6.77 34.13
N PRO A 286 6.10 -7.53 33.36
CA PRO A 286 6.10 -8.99 33.41
C PRO A 286 7.27 -9.62 32.64
N ILE A 287 7.74 -10.76 33.13
CA ILE A 287 8.96 -11.46 32.66
C ILE A 287 8.91 -11.91 31.18
N GLN A 288 7.72 -12.15 30.64
CA GLN A 288 7.54 -12.68 29.26
C GLN A 288 7.50 -11.57 28.20
N LEU A 289 7.75 -10.32 28.58
CA LEU A 289 7.62 -9.16 27.69
C LEU A 289 8.72 -9.16 26.62
N ASN A 290 8.30 -9.33 25.36
CA ASN A 290 9.18 -9.45 24.21
C ASN A 290 9.40 -8.11 23.48
N ARG A 291 8.35 -7.27 23.42
CA ARG A 291 8.39 -5.95 22.77
C ARG A 291 7.94 -4.83 23.70
N ILE A 292 8.76 -3.79 23.80
CA ILE A 292 8.42 -2.52 24.43
C ILE A 292 8.40 -1.42 23.35
N ARG A 293 7.43 -0.51 23.43
CA ARG A 293 7.42 0.77 22.72
C ARG A 293 7.24 1.88 23.74
N CYS A 294 8.10 2.89 23.74
CA CYS A 294 8.04 3.99 24.70
C CYS A 294 8.16 5.36 24.04
N LYS A 295 7.52 6.36 24.65
CA LYS A 295 7.79 7.77 24.37
C LYS A 295 8.94 8.27 25.25
N GLY A 296 10.05 8.68 24.64
CA GLY A 296 11.35 8.95 25.26
C GLY A 296 11.61 10.41 25.62
N SER A 297 10.59 11.24 25.83
CA SER A 297 10.78 12.66 26.12
C SER A 297 11.50 12.94 27.46
N PHE A 298 11.52 11.98 28.40
CA PHE A 298 12.17 12.11 29.72
C PHE A 298 12.81 10.81 30.22
N LEU A 299 13.62 10.16 29.38
CA LEU A 299 14.53 9.09 29.84
C LEU A 299 15.75 9.72 30.53
N ASP A 300 15.56 10.24 31.74
CA ASP A 300 16.64 10.84 32.54
C ASP A 300 17.42 9.75 33.31
N THR A 301 18.74 9.71 33.16
CA THR A 301 19.52 8.46 33.35
C THR A 301 20.18 8.27 34.69
N GLU A 302 20.26 9.30 35.54
CA GLU A 302 20.51 9.06 36.96
C GLU A 302 19.37 8.22 37.56
N GLN A 303 18.11 8.46 37.18
CA GLN A 303 16.95 7.70 37.74
C GLN A 303 16.43 6.56 36.87
N PHE A 304 16.74 6.52 35.57
CA PHE A 304 16.60 5.29 34.76
C PHE A 304 17.55 4.17 35.22
N LEU A 305 18.54 4.43 36.10
CA LEU A 305 19.43 3.41 36.67
C LEU A 305 19.61 3.43 38.21
N ASP A 306 19.11 4.45 38.93
CA ASP A 306 18.94 4.37 40.40
C ASP A 306 17.50 3.97 40.81
N GLY A 307 16.49 4.39 40.03
CA GLY A 307 15.10 3.94 40.20
C GLY A 307 14.86 2.53 39.63
N ILE A 308 15.64 2.16 38.61
CA ILE A 308 15.85 0.79 38.16
C ILE A 308 17.26 0.41 38.62
N GLN A 309 17.41 -0.31 39.73
CA GLN A 309 18.74 -0.77 40.14
C GLN A 309 19.55 -1.37 38.98
N PRO A 310 20.91 -1.34 39.04
CA PRO A 310 21.79 -2.01 38.07
C PRO A 310 21.54 -3.52 37.93
N SER A 311 20.66 -4.08 38.76
CA SER A 311 20.05 -5.38 38.52
C SER A 311 19.39 -5.51 37.14
N LEU A 312 18.91 -4.47 36.42
CA LEU A 312 18.20 -4.70 35.14
C LEU A 312 19.08 -5.15 33.97
N ALA A 313 20.35 -4.71 33.87
CA ALA A 313 21.32 -5.34 32.97
C ALA A 313 21.52 -6.86 33.27
N ASN A 314 21.06 -7.32 34.43
CA ASN A 314 21.05 -8.71 34.88
C ASN A 314 19.64 -9.23 35.27
N SER A 315 18.54 -8.51 34.99
CA SER A 315 17.28 -8.86 35.67
C SER A 315 16.56 -9.94 34.91
N GLU A 316 16.15 -10.94 35.67
CA GLU A 316 15.26 -12.00 35.21
C GLU A 316 13.99 -11.42 34.56
N HIS A 317 13.60 -10.17 34.87
CA HIS A 317 12.37 -9.52 34.42
C HIS A 317 12.32 -9.04 32.97
N LEU A 318 13.45 -8.83 32.27
CA LEU A 318 13.46 -8.50 30.82
C LEU A 318 14.34 -9.47 30.00
N ALA A 319 14.62 -10.66 30.54
CA ALA A 319 15.41 -11.70 29.88
C ALA A 319 14.85 -12.14 28.49
N ASN A 320 13.57 -11.89 28.21
CA ASN A 320 12.89 -12.24 26.95
C ASN A 320 12.68 -11.04 26.00
N LEU A 321 13.12 -9.84 26.37
CA LEU A 321 12.93 -8.63 25.57
C LEU A 321 13.84 -8.66 24.34
N THR A 322 13.25 -8.77 23.14
CA THR A 322 14.01 -8.75 21.87
C THR A 322 13.78 -7.49 21.05
N ASN A 323 12.73 -6.71 21.33
CA ASN A 323 12.31 -5.57 20.49
C ASN A 323 12.05 -4.31 21.32
N VAL A 324 12.68 -3.19 20.94
CA VAL A 324 12.49 -1.88 21.60
C VAL A 324 12.21 -0.79 20.58
N ASP A 325 11.06 -0.13 20.68
CA ASP A 325 10.73 1.09 19.93
C ASP A 325 10.81 2.32 20.87
N ILE A 326 11.52 3.40 20.50
CA ILE A 326 11.65 4.66 21.27
C ILE A 326 11.16 5.82 20.40
N TRP A 327 10.25 6.66 20.91
CA TRP A 327 9.58 7.73 20.14
C TRP A 327 9.78 9.11 20.80
N ASP A 328 10.02 10.19 20.06
CA ASP A 328 10.22 11.56 20.61
C ASP A 328 11.34 11.62 21.66
N LEU A 329 12.52 11.08 21.33
CA LEU A 329 13.69 11.10 22.21
C LEU A 329 14.32 12.49 22.27
N LYS A 330 14.50 13.02 23.48
CA LYS A 330 15.06 14.35 23.78
C LYS A 330 16.08 14.36 24.92
N SER A 331 16.64 13.20 25.25
CA SER A 331 17.43 13.06 26.47
C SER A 331 18.85 13.61 26.31
N GLU A 332 19.31 14.38 27.30
CA GLU A 332 20.73 14.70 27.54
C GLU A 332 21.50 13.51 28.16
N SER A 333 20.78 12.43 28.47
CA SER A 333 21.11 11.39 29.44
C SER A 333 21.29 10.04 28.71
N CYS A 334 22.33 9.26 29.04
CA CYS A 334 22.75 8.07 28.28
C CYS A 334 21.95 6.78 28.58
N ILE A 335 21.19 6.31 27.59
CA ILE A 335 20.34 5.13 27.65
C ILE A 335 21.13 3.89 27.25
N THR A 336 21.18 2.88 28.13
CA THR A 336 21.72 1.55 27.78
C THR A 336 20.58 0.60 27.42
N ILE A 337 20.62 0.01 26.22
CA ILE A 337 19.64 -0.99 25.77
C ILE A 337 20.10 -2.40 26.20
N PRO A 338 19.23 -3.28 26.74
CA PRO A 338 19.63 -4.60 27.22
C PRO A 338 20.22 -5.54 26.15
N ASP A 339 21.22 -6.35 26.52
CA ASP A 339 21.93 -7.29 25.63
C ASP A 339 21.06 -8.41 25.02
N THR A 340 19.85 -8.61 25.53
CA THR A 340 18.84 -9.51 24.97
C THR A 340 18.16 -8.95 23.73
N VAL A 341 18.16 -7.62 23.55
CA VAL A 341 17.49 -6.93 22.45
C VAL A 341 18.20 -7.21 21.12
N ARG A 342 17.39 -7.44 20.08
CA ARG A 342 17.83 -7.79 18.72
C ARG A 342 17.33 -6.79 17.68
N ASP A 343 16.18 -6.17 17.93
CA ASP A 343 15.60 -5.16 17.05
C ASP A 343 15.36 -3.85 17.82
N VAL A 344 15.92 -2.74 17.33
CA VAL A 344 15.70 -1.40 17.89
C VAL A 344 15.12 -0.47 16.82
N SER A 345 14.07 0.25 17.18
CA SER A 345 13.50 1.34 16.37
C SER A 345 13.53 2.62 17.19
N ILE A 346 14.07 3.71 16.65
CA ILE A 346 14.03 5.04 17.26
C ILE A 346 13.33 5.96 16.26
N ILE A 347 12.35 6.73 16.73
CA ILE A 347 11.49 7.58 15.90
C ILE A 347 11.46 8.98 16.52
N SER A 348 11.70 10.03 15.73
CA SER A 348 11.70 11.43 16.18
C SER A 348 12.72 11.64 17.32
N ALA A 349 14.01 11.53 17.01
CA ALA A 349 15.08 11.86 17.97
C ALA A 349 15.71 13.19 17.58
N ASN A 350 15.36 14.26 18.30
CA ASN A 350 15.98 15.57 18.13
C ASN A 350 16.96 15.76 19.29
N LEU A 351 18.21 15.38 19.06
CA LEU A 351 19.27 15.36 20.06
C LEU A 351 20.19 16.57 19.85
N ASP A 352 20.61 17.20 20.95
CA ASP A 352 21.63 18.25 20.92
C ASP A 352 23.07 17.65 20.86
N SER A 353 23.18 16.32 20.91
CA SER A 353 24.44 15.56 20.82
C SER A 353 24.29 14.33 19.89
N PRO A 354 25.42 13.77 19.39
CA PRO A 354 25.47 12.51 18.67
C PRO A 354 24.64 11.38 19.27
N LEU A 355 23.89 10.65 18.44
CA LEU A 355 23.08 9.49 18.86
C LEU A 355 23.85 8.49 19.75
N GLN A 356 25.12 8.21 19.43
CA GLN A 356 25.98 7.33 20.22
C GLN A 356 26.26 7.81 21.65
N SER A 357 26.25 9.13 21.90
CA SER A 357 26.43 9.68 23.26
C SER A 357 25.16 9.58 24.12
N VAL A 358 24.00 9.41 23.47
CA VAL A 358 22.68 9.27 24.11
C VAL A 358 22.25 7.80 24.22
N ILE A 359 22.76 6.90 23.35
CA ILE A 359 22.36 5.49 23.33
C ILE A 359 23.56 4.55 23.18
N THR A 360 23.66 3.60 24.11
CA THR A 360 24.51 2.39 23.99
C THR A 360 23.65 1.23 23.49
N PHE A 361 24.01 0.68 22.32
CA PHE A 361 23.31 -0.45 21.71
C PHE A 361 23.86 -1.80 22.21
N PRO A 362 23.08 -2.89 22.16
CA PRO A 362 23.57 -4.22 22.57
C PRO A 362 24.50 -4.82 21.50
N GLU A 363 25.50 -5.60 21.89
CA GLU A 363 26.46 -6.20 20.93
C GLU A 363 25.76 -7.11 19.91
N GLY A 364 24.75 -7.86 20.36
CA GLY A 364 23.97 -8.78 19.53
C GLY A 364 22.88 -8.14 18.67
N LEU A 365 22.83 -6.82 18.50
CA LEU A 365 21.80 -6.14 17.72
C LEU A 365 21.78 -6.63 16.25
N SER A 366 20.62 -7.07 15.76
CA SER A 366 20.44 -7.56 14.38
C SER A 366 19.67 -6.59 13.47
N GLN A 367 18.75 -5.79 14.02
CA GLN A 367 18.02 -4.77 13.25
C GLN A 367 18.03 -3.41 13.95
N LEU A 368 18.26 -2.35 13.19
CA LEU A 368 18.18 -0.96 13.64
C LEU A 368 17.37 -0.12 12.66
N GLN A 369 16.42 0.64 13.17
CA GLN A 369 15.63 1.63 12.42
C GLN A 369 15.71 2.99 13.12
N LEU A 370 16.07 4.04 12.39
CA LEU A 370 16.25 5.42 12.87
C LEU A 370 15.41 6.37 12.02
N ASP A 371 14.19 6.68 12.47
CA ASP A 371 13.25 7.56 11.76
C ASP A 371 13.30 8.97 12.37
N TYR A 372 13.50 10.01 11.56
CA TYR A 372 13.57 11.41 11.98
C TYR A 372 14.54 11.66 13.14
N CYS A 373 15.68 10.96 13.13
CA CYS A 373 16.77 11.13 14.08
C CYS A 373 17.78 12.15 13.55
N ARG A 374 18.25 13.07 14.41
CA ARG A 374 19.35 14.00 14.12
C ARG A 374 20.08 14.43 15.41
N PRO A 375 21.42 14.60 15.39
CA PRO A 375 22.34 14.11 14.35
C PRO A 375 22.61 12.59 14.50
N VAL A 376 22.76 11.87 13.39
CA VAL A 376 23.11 10.44 13.39
C VAL A 376 24.62 10.27 13.24
N GLU A 377 25.27 10.02 14.36
CA GLU A 377 26.67 9.58 14.43
C GLU A 377 26.75 8.33 15.31
N MET A 378 27.42 7.30 14.80
CA MET A 378 27.57 6.00 15.45
C MET A 378 29.02 5.55 15.39
N THR A 379 29.65 5.25 16.52
CA THR A 379 31.06 4.81 16.58
C THR A 379 31.22 3.37 17.08
N GLN A 380 30.18 2.79 17.67
CA GLN A 380 30.13 1.40 18.10
C GLN A 380 30.06 0.43 16.90
N GLU A 381 30.97 -0.55 16.84
CA GLU A 381 30.91 -1.60 15.81
C GLU A 381 29.73 -2.55 16.05
N LEU A 382 28.70 -2.49 15.20
CA LEU A 382 27.53 -3.36 15.26
C LEU A 382 27.72 -4.60 14.38
N ARG A 383 28.63 -5.49 14.79
CA ARG A 383 29.06 -6.66 14.00
C ARG A 383 27.94 -7.65 13.68
N HIS A 384 26.89 -7.71 14.49
CA HIS A 384 25.74 -8.61 14.29
C HIS A 384 24.60 -8.00 13.47
N LEU A 385 24.69 -6.73 13.06
CA LEU A 385 23.62 -6.02 12.37
C LEU A 385 23.42 -6.55 10.95
N THR A 386 22.20 -7.00 10.64
CA THR A 386 21.82 -7.51 9.32
C THR A 386 20.90 -6.55 8.56
N SER A 387 20.15 -5.70 9.26
CA SER A 387 19.30 -4.66 8.65
C SER A 387 19.48 -3.31 9.34
N LEU A 388 19.79 -2.28 8.56
CA LEU A 388 19.82 -0.88 8.98
C LEU A 388 18.84 -0.07 8.12
N LYS A 389 18.00 0.73 8.78
CA LYS A 389 17.16 1.73 8.13
C LYS A 389 17.35 3.10 8.78
N ILE A 390 17.47 4.14 7.98
CA ILE A 390 17.60 5.52 8.45
C ILE A 390 16.70 6.41 7.58
N PHE A 391 15.81 7.17 8.19
CA PHE A 391 14.97 8.17 7.54
C PHE A 391 15.23 9.52 8.22
N GLY A 392 16.43 10.09 8.05
CA GLY A 392 16.94 11.16 8.91
C GLY A 392 17.71 12.24 8.15
N GLU A 393 17.64 13.48 8.66
CA GLU A 393 18.06 14.70 7.96
C GLU A 393 19.58 14.92 7.91
N GLU A 394 20.32 14.31 8.85
CA GLU A 394 21.75 14.50 9.02
C GLU A 394 22.44 13.22 9.53
N ILE A 395 23.20 12.58 8.64
CA ILE A 395 24.09 11.45 8.96
C ILE A 395 25.51 11.99 8.91
N ILE A 396 26.27 11.83 9.99
CA ILE A 396 27.65 12.30 10.13
C ILE A 396 28.63 11.16 9.83
N PHE A 397 28.41 10.00 10.44
CA PHE A 397 29.30 8.84 10.33
C PHE A 397 28.58 7.53 10.68
N LEU A 398 28.88 6.46 9.92
CA LEU A 398 28.45 5.09 10.21
C LEU A 398 29.68 4.17 10.38
N PRO A 399 29.67 3.28 11.38
CA PRO A 399 30.76 2.36 11.67
C PRO A 399 30.70 1.15 10.72
N ARG A 400 31.74 0.33 10.73
CA ARG A 400 31.80 -0.88 9.91
C ARG A 400 30.77 -1.93 10.36
N MET A 401 30.04 -2.52 9.40
CA MET A 401 28.95 -3.48 9.64
C MET A 401 29.11 -4.71 8.72
N ASP A 402 30.04 -5.61 9.04
CA ASP A 402 30.47 -6.70 8.14
C ASP A 402 29.34 -7.66 7.70
N ASN A 403 28.30 -7.84 8.52
CA ASN A 403 27.18 -8.75 8.26
C ASN A 403 25.92 -8.06 7.71
N LEU A 404 25.99 -6.78 7.33
CA LEU A 404 24.82 -6.02 6.88
C LEU A 404 24.32 -6.55 5.53
N GLN A 405 23.08 -7.04 5.51
CA GLN A 405 22.40 -7.59 4.32
C GLN A 405 21.42 -6.57 3.70
N LYS A 406 20.84 -5.70 4.53
CA LYS A 406 19.89 -4.68 4.11
C LYS A 406 20.27 -3.30 4.65
N LEU A 407 20.35 -2.32 3.75
CA LEU A 407 20.55 -0.91 4.05
C LEU A 407 19.47 -0.08 3.35
N MET A 408 18.72 0.70 4.12
CA MET A 408 17.77 1.71 3.64
C MET A 408 18.16 3.07 4.21
N ILE A 409 18.34 4.08 3.36
CA ILE A 409 18.60 5.45 3.79
C ILE A 409 17.74 6.42 2.98
N HIS A 410 16.96 7.27 3.66
CA HIS A 410 16.04 8.22 3.04
C HIS A 410 16.17 9.63 3.64
N HIS A 411 15.98 10.64 2.79
CA HIS A 411 15.72 12.04 3.18
C HIS A 411 16.77 12.70 4.11
N SER A 412 18.05 12.62 3.74
CA SER A 412 19.13 13.46 4.33
C SER A 412 19.45 14.64 3.41
N ASN A 413 20.00 15.72 3.98
CA ASN A 413 20.48 16.86 3.20
C ASN A 413 21.68 16.52 2.29
N ASN A 414 22.54 15.59 2.69
CA ASN A 414 23.71 15.11 1.92
C ASN A 414 24.10 13.67 2.31
N LEU A 415 24.92 13.01 1.48
CA LEU A 415 25.71 11.85 1.90
C LEU A 415 26.88 12.30 2.78
N PHE A 416 27.25 11.48 3.77
CA PHE A 416 28.42 11.75 4.61
C PHE A 416 29.74 11.48 3.85
N PRO A 417 30.85 12.17 4.20
CA PRO A 417 32.16 11.90 3.62
C PRO A 417 32.59 10.45 3.83
N GLY A 418 33.02 9.76 2.77
CA GLY A 418 33.41 8.34 2.83
C GLY A 418 32.24 7.35 2.71
N PHE A 419 31.01 7.79 2.38
CA PHE A 419 29.87 6.88 2.16
C PHE A 419 30.17 5.74 1.17
N TRP A 420 30.90 6.01 0.08
CA TRP A 420 31.23 4.99 -0.91
C TRP A 420 32.26 3.96 -0.39
N ASP A 421 33.24 4.41 0.41
CA ASP A 421 34.21 3.52 1.08
C ASP A 421 33.51 2.64 2.14
N PHE A 422 32.55 3.22 2.86
CA PHE A 422 31.65 2.47 3.75
C PHE A 422 30.87 1.41 2.96
N LEU A 423 30.24 1.78 1.84
CA LEU A 423 29.48 0.85 1.00
C LEU A 423 30.34 -0.28 0.41
N GLU A 424 31.60 0.00 0.04
CA GLU A 424 32.56 -1.02 -0.39
C GLU A 424 32.91 -2.03 0.71
N SER A 425 32.87 -1.63 1.98
CA SER A 425 33.09 -2.53 3.12
C SER A 425 31.96 -3.55 3.33
N LEU A 426 30.74 -3.29 2.83
CA LEU A 426 29.53 -4.08 3.10
C LEU A 426 29.41 -5.32 2.18
N LYS A 427 30.28 -6.30 2.42
CA LYS A 427 30.43 -7.50 1.57
C LYS A 427 29.20 -8.40 1.50
N GLU A 428 28.34 -8.38 2.52
CA GLU A 428 27.12 -9.19 2.62
C GLU A 428 25.86 -8.50 2.10
N LEU A 429 25.95 -7.26 1.59
CA LEU A 429 24.78 -6.46 1.23
C LEU A 429 24.03 -7.04 0.02
N GLN A 430 22.74 -7.32 0.22
CA GLN A 430 21.80 -7.88 -0.75
C GLN A 430 20.72 -6.86 -1.17
N PHE A 431 20.34 -5.95 -0.27
CA PHE A 431 19.35 -4.89 -0.53
C PHE A 431 19.94 -3.52 -0.20
N LEU A 432 19.92 -2.59 -1.15
CA LEU A 432 20.43 -1.23 -1.00
C LEU A 432 19.41 -0.22 -1.53
N GLU A 433 18.87 0.61 -0.64
CA GLU A 433 17.96 1.69 -0.96
C GLU A 433 18.49 3.03 -0.44
N ILE A 434 18.75 4.00 -1.32
CA ILE A 434 19.24 5.34 -0.97
C ILE A 434 18.44 6.38 -1.76
N SER A 435 17.52 7.09 -1.10
CA SER A 435 16.59 8.02 -1.78
C SER A 435 16.58 9.44 -1.19
N GLY A 436 16.52 10.46 -2.04
CA GLY A 436 16.47 11.86 -1.62
C GLY A 436 17.83 12.50 -1.32
N PHE A 437 18.94 11.93 -1.79
CA PHE A 437 20.31 12.30 -1.36
C PHE A 437 21.06 13.24 -2.32
N GLY A 438 20.46 13.62 -3.45
CA GLY A 438 21.15 14.43 -4.45
C GLY A 438 22.33 13.72 -5.11
N ILE A 439 22.34 12.38 -5.16
CA ILE A 439 23.43 11.62 -5.79
C ILE A 439 23.51 11.98 -7.29
N GLU A 440 24.65 12.51 -7.74
CA GLU A 440 24.93 12.77 -9.16
C GLU A 440 25.57 11.56 -9.88
N THR A 441 26.43 10.84 -9.18
CA THR A 441 27.15 9.67 -9.68
C THR A 441 27.17 8.57 -8.63
N VAL A 442 26.92 7.34 -9.09
CA VAL A 442 27.23 6.13 -8.32
C VAL A 442 28.72 5.84 -8.52
N GLN A 443 29.40 5.32 -7.49
CA GLN A 443 30.82 4.95 -7.59
C GLN A 443 31.05 3.44 -7.45
N TYR A 444 30.26 2.78 -6.62
CA TYR A 444 30.42 1.38 -6.27
C TYR A 444 29.06 0.67 -6.11
N LEU A 445 29.01 -0.63 -6.43
CA LEU A 445 27.87 -1.52 -6.19
C LEU A 445 28.36 -2.83 -5.52
N PRO A 446 27.84 -3.22 -4.35
CA PRO A 446 28.25 -4.44 -3.66
C PRO A 446 28.05 -5.71 -4.49
N HIS A 447 29.02 -6.62 -4.45
CA HIS A 447 29.04 -7.82 -5.31
C HIS A 447 27.89 -8.81 -5.05
N LYS A 448 27.36 -8.86 -3.82
CA LYS A 448 26.22 -9.72 -3.45
C LYS A 448 24.85 -9.10 -3.71
N LEU A 449 24.79 -7.86 -4.20
CA LEU A 449 23.54 -7.09 -4.32
C LEU A 449 22.51 -7.79 -5.21
N GLU A 450 21.30 -7.94 -4.69
CA GLU A 450 20.14 -8.50 -5.38
C GLU A 450 19.12 -7.42 -5.79
N GLU A 451 18.98 -6.37 -4.98
CA GLU A 451 18.04 -5.27 -5.22
C GLU A 451 18.68 -3.91 -4.96
N LEU A 452 18.51 -2.99 -5.92
CA LEU A 452 19.03 -1.62 -5.88
C LEU A 452 17.89 -0.61 -6.08
N VAL A 453 17.76 0.35 -5.17
CA VAL A 453 16.80 1.46 -5.26
C VAL A 453 17.53 2.78 -5.01
N LEU A 454 17.71 3.61 -6.04
CA LEU A 454 18.32 4.95 -5.91
C LEU A 454 17.33 6.03 -6.38
N ASN A 455 16.08 5.91 -5.96
CA ASN A 455 15.01 6.81 -6.37
C ASN A 455 15.23 8.24 -5.84
N ASP A 456 14.61 9.25 -6.46
CA ASP A 456 14.62 10.64 -5.98
C ASP A 456 16.05 11.18 -5.76
N ASN A 457 16.90 11.05 -6.78
CA ASN A 457 18.26 11.56 -6.81
C ASN A 457 18.46 12.44 -8.06
N VAL A 458 19.70 12.81 -8.39
CA VAL A 458 20.00 13.64 -9.57
C VAL A 458 20.98 12.95 -10.53
N ILE A 459 20.95 11.61 -10.56
CA ILE A 459 21.84 10.78 -11.38
C ILE A 459 21.55 11.06 -12.85
N LYS A 460 22.59 11.43 -13.61
CA LYS A 460 22.49 11.80 -15.04
C LYS A 460 22.80 10.65 -15.99
N GLU A 461 23.74 9.79 -15.60
CA GLU A 461 24.12 8.59 -16.33
C GLU A 461 24.33 7.42 -15.36
N PHE A 462 23.95 6.21 -15.77
CA PHE A 462 24.22 4.98 -15.03
C PHE A 462 24.91 3.97 -15.96
N CYS A 463 26.22 3.82 -15.83
CA CYS A 463 27.05 3.00 -16.73
C CYS A 463 27.88 1.99 -15.92
N PHE A 464 27.42 0.73 -15.80
CA PHE A 464 28.00 -0.26 -14.87
C PHE A 464 28.03 -1.69 -15.40
N GLU A 465 29.08 -2.44 -15.06
CA GLU A 465 28.96 -3.89 -14.97
C GLU A 465 28.18 -4.23 -13.69
N LEU A 466 27.07 -4.96 -13.83
CA LEU A 466 26.16 -5.21 -12.73
C LEU A 466 26.59 -6.42 -11.87
N PRO A 467 26.35 -6.37 -10.54
CA PRO A 467 26.55 -7.52 -9.67
C PRO A 467 25.84 -8.79 -10.19
N PRO A 468 26.48 -9.98 -10.11
CA PRO A 468 25.97 -11.22 -10.72
C PRO A 468 24.67 -11.75 -10.10
N ASN A 469 24.23 -11.17 -8.98
CA ASN A 469 23.00 -11.54 -8.28
C ASN A 469 21.86 -10.54 -8.44
N ILE A 470 22.06 -9.38 -9.08
CA ILE A 470 21.02 -8.35 -9.17
C ILE A 470 19.79 -8.86 -9.95
N LYS A 471 18.61 -8.65 -9.37
CA LYS A 471 17.28 -9.07 -9.86
C LYS A 471 16.41 -7.85 -10.17
N SER A 472 16.54 -6.78 -9.40
CA SER A 472 15.72 -5.56 -9.48
C SER A 472 16.58 -4.31 -9.38
N ILE A 473 16.31 -3.33 -10.26
CA ILE A 473 16.87 -1.97 -10.18
C ILE A 473 15.73 -0.95 -10.32
N SER A 474 15.70 0.03 -9.43
CA SER A 474 14.83 1.20 -9.50
C SER A 474 15.65 2.48 -9.41
N LEU A 475 15.55 3.34 -10.42
CA LEU A 475 16.18 4.66 -10.50
C LEU A 475 15.12 5.73 -10.83
N ARG A 476 13.93 5.60 -10.24
CA ARG A 476 12.79 6.50 -10.48
C ARG A 476 13.09 7.92 -10.00
N MET A 477 12.52 8.95 -10.63
CA MET A 477 12.67 10.36 -10.22
C MET A 477 14.17 10.74 -10.15
N ASN A 478 14.83 10.66 -11.29
CA ASN A 478 16.23 11.02 -11.46
C ASN A 478 16.40 11.92 -12.70
N LYS A 479 17.63 12.19 -13.11
CA LYS A 479 17.94 13.01 -14.30
C LYS A 479 18.56 12.16 -15.41
N LEU A 480 18.28 10.85 -15.43
CA LEU A 480 18.94 9.92 -16.34
C LEU A 480 18.59 10.26 -17.79
N SER A 481 19.62 10.48 -18.59
CA SER A 481 19.55 10.50 -20.05
C SER A 481 20.20 9.26 -20.68
N LYS A 482 20.89 8.44 -19.86
CA LYS A 482 21.66 7.27 -20.30
C LYS A 482 21.75 6.19 -19.22
N PHE A 483 21.46 4.95 -19.59
CA PHE A 483 21.55 3.75 -18.77
C PHE A 483 22.17 2.62 -19.61
N ILE A 484 23.40 2.22 -19.29
CA ILE A 484 24.17 1.19 -20.00
C ILE A 484 24.67 0.17 -18.99
N VAL A 485 24.25 -1.08 -19.12
CA VAL A 485 24.64 -2.14 -18.18
C VAL A 485 25.05 -3.44 -18.85
N SER A 486 25.99 -4.15 -18.20
CA SER A 486 26.51 -5.45 -18.63
C SER A 486 26.60 -6.45 -17.45
N GLY A 487 27.16 -7.65 -17.68
CA GLY A 487 27.57 -8.59 -16.62
C GLY A 487 26.52 -9.62 -16.17
N THR A 488 25.25 -9.24 -16.02
CA THR A 488 24.22 -10.11 -15.39
C THR A 488 23.13 -10.61 -16.33
N SER A 489 22.73 -11.87 -16.18
CA SER A 489 21.55 -12.50 -16.80
C SER A 489 20.36 -12.66 -15.83
N LYS A 490 20.51 -12.17 -14.59
CA LYS A 490 19.50 -12.31 -13.53
C LYS A 490 18.56 -11.11 -13.41
N LEU A 491 18.94 -9.93 -13.89
CA LEU A 491 18.11 -8.73 -13.81
C LEU A 491 16.76 -8.95 -14.52
N LYS A 492 15.65 -8.93 -13.78
CA LYS A 492 14.28 -9.16 -14.27
C LYS A 492 13.42 -7.91 -14.27
N LYS A 493 13.69 -6.96 -13.38
CA LYS A 493 12.88 -5.76 -13.18
C LYS A 493 13.76 -4.51 -13.28
N LEU A 494 13.32 -3.55 -14.10
CA LEU A 494 13.98 -2.26 -14.26
C LEU A 494 12.92 -1.14 -14.29
N ILE A 495 12.98 -0.26 -13.29
CA ILE A 495 12.14 0.94 -13.20
C ILE A 495 13.03 2.17 -13.43
N LEU A 496 12.72 2.92 -14.49
CA LEU A 496 13.38 4.16 -14.89
C LEU A 496 12.38 5.34 -14.96
N ASP A 497 11.20 5.21 -14.36
CA ASP A 497 10.14 6.23 -14.42
C ASP A 497 10.64 7.62 -14.00
N ASP A 498 10.06 8.68 -14.58
CA ASP A 498 10.34 10.08 -14.23
C ASP A 498 11.84 10.43 -14.35
N ASN A 499 12.33 10.32 -15.58
CA ASN A 499 13.72 10.57 -15.99
C ASN A 499 13.76 11.41 -17.30
N SER A 500 14.93 11.60 -17.89
CA SER A 500 15.17 12.52 -19.01
C SER A 500 15.55 11.85 -20.34
N PHE A 501 15.04 10.64 -20.60
CA PHE A 501 15.28 9.87 -21.84
C PHE A 501 14.52 10.46 -23.04
N LYS A 502 15.00 11.56 -23.63
CA LYS A 502 14.33 12.22 -24.77
C LYS A 502 14.18 11.32 -26.01
N VAL A 503 15.21 10.54 -26.35
CA VAL A 503 15.18 9.62 -27.50
C VAL A 503 15.75 8.28 -27.05
N LEU A 504 15.03 7.18 -27.31
CA LEU A 504 15.54 5.83 -27.04
C LEU A 504 16.40 5.35 -28.22
N THR A 505 17.68 5.11 -27.95
CA THR A 505 18.67 4.59 -28.89
C THR A 505 19.52 3.51 -28.21
N ALA A 506 20.18 2.66 -28.99
CA ALA A 506 21.17 1.72 -28.47
C ALA A 506 22.42 2.38 -27.85
N SER A 507 22.57 3.72 -27.94
CA SER A 507 23.64 4.48 -27.28
C SER A 507 23.22 5.15 -25.97
N CYS A 508 21.92 5.29 -25.70
CA CYS A 508 21.41 5.81 -24.43
C CYS A 508 20.83 4.70 -23.53
N LEU A 509 20.35 3.58 -24.09
CA LEU A 509 19.74 2.50 -23.31
C LEU A 509 20.29 1.14 -23.78
N GLN A 510 21.12 0.51 -22.95
CA GLN A 510 21.61 -0.86 -23.15
C GLN A 510 21.28 -1.68 -21.90
N ILE A 511 20.42 -2.68 -22.07
CA ILE A 511 19.83 -3.47 -20.99
C ILE A 511 19.78 -4.96 -21.39
N PRO A 512 19.91 -5.91 -20.45
CA PRO A 512 20.04 -7.32 -20.77
C PRO A 512 18.72 -7.97 -21.20
N ASP A 513 18.79 -8.96 -22.09
CA ASP A 513 17.65 -9.78 -22.56
C ASP A 513 16.92 -10.56 -21.47
N SER A 514 17.43 -10.51 -20.24
CA SER A 514 16.82 -11.12 -19.06
C SER A 514 15.64 -10.34 -18.48
N ILE A 515 15.47 -9.07 -18.85
CA ILE A 515 14.40 -8.18 -18.38
C ILE A 515 13.02 -8.74 -18.70
N CYS A 516 12.14 -8.77 -17.70
CA CYS A 516 10.75 -9.19 -17.79
C CYS A 516 9.77 -8.02 -17.56
N GLU A 517 10.16 -7.04 -16.74
CA GLU A 517 9.39 -5.82 -16.45
C GLU A 517 10.28 -4.60 -16.71
N LEU A 518 9.87 -3.74 -17.64
CA LEU A 518 10.50 -2.47 -17.95
C LEU A 518 9.48 -1.34 -17.82
N SER A 519 9.77 -0.37 -16.96
CA SER A 519 8.96 0.83 -16.74
C SER A 519 9.77 2.08 -17.05
N MET A 520 9.27 2.92 -17.95
CA MET A 520 9.83 4.22 -18.32
C MET A 520 8.69 5.25 -18.44
N ASP A 521 7.77 5.23 -17.47
CA ASP A 521 6.66 6.18 -17.43
C ASP A 521 7.19 7.59 -17.14
N PHE A 522 6.57 8.64 -17.67
CA PHE A 522 6.95 10.05 -17.48
C PHE A 522 8.36 10.48 -17.96
N CYS A 523 9.16 9.61 -18.60
CA CYS A 523 10.54 9.89 -19.03
C CYS A 523 10.75 10.96 -20.13
N HIS A 524 9.69 11.66 -20.54
CA HIS A 524 9.69 12.68 -21.59
C HIS A 524 10.20 12.19 -22.96
N ILE A 525 10.11 10.88 -23.24
CA ILE A 525 10.50 10.28 -24.52
C ILE A 525 9.69 10.95 -25.64
N THR A 526 10.36 11.52 -26.64
CA THR A 526 9.75 12.08 -27.86
C THR A 526 9.83 11.09 -29.02
N SER A 527 10.84 10.22 -29.06
CA SER A 527 10.95 9.21 -30.12
C SER A 527 11.76 7.97 -29.71
N VAL A 528 11.51 6.88 -30.43
CA VAL A 528 12.28 5.63 -30.36
C VAL A 528 12.97 5.38 -31.69
N ASP A 529 14.27 5.12 -31.70
CA ASP A 529 15.02 4.85 -32.91
C ASP A 529 14.54 3.55 -33.58
N LYS A 530 14.49 3.53 -34.91
CA LYS A 530 14.01 2.38 -35.71
C LYS A 530 14.88 1.12 -35.61
N HIS A 531 16.09 1.23 -35.04
CA HIS A 531 17.00 0.12 -34.78
C HIS A 531 17.09 -0.22 -33.28
N PHE A 532 16.34 0.49 -32.41
CA PHE A 532 16.21 0.14 -31.01
C PHE A 532 15.22 -1.02 -30.85
N ASN A 533 15.63 -2.06 -30.11
CA ASN A 533 14.79 -3.21 -29.78
C ASN A 533 14.64 -3.31 -28.26
N PHE A 534 13.44 -3.63 -27.80
CA PHE A 534 13.21 -3.96 -26.38
C PHE A 534 13.67 -5.40 -26.09
N PRO A 535 14.09 -5.73 -24.85
CA PRO A 535 14.58 -7.07 -24.47
C PRO A 535 13.58 -8.17 -24.80
N GLU A 536 14.02 -9.28 -25.40
CA GLU A 536 13.11 -10.34 -25.89
C GLU A 536 12.25 -10.98 -24.79
N SER A 537 12.76 -11.03 -23.55
CA SER A 537 12.04 -11.59 -22.40
C SER A 537 10.98 -10.67 -21.81
N THR A 538 10.89 -9.41 -22.26
CA THR A 538 9.98 -8.41 -21.67
C THR A 538 8.53 -8.85 -21.80
N ARG A 539 7.82 -8.89 -20.66
CA ARG A 539 6.40 -9.25 -20.53
C ARG A 539 5.53 -8.06 -20.15
N LEU A 540 6.09 -7.11 -19.40
CA LEU A 540 5.44 -5.87 -19.00
C LEU A 540 6.31 -4.72 -19.52
N LEU A 541 5.75 -3.88 -20.39
CA LEU A 541 6.39 -2.68 -20.91
C LEU A 541 5.49 -1.47 -20.65
N ARG A 542 5.99 -0.49 -19.91
CA ARG A 542 5.26 0.76 -19.62
C ARG A 542 6.05 1.98 -20.13
N LEU A 543 5.40 2.76 -20.98
CA LEU A 543 5.90 3.97 -21.64
C LEU A 543 4.85 5.10 -21.52
N SER A 544 4.08 5.10 -20.44
CA SER A 544 2.97 6.00 -20.15
C SER A 544 3.43 7.43 -19.90
N ASN A 545 2.58 8.41 -20.19
CA ASN A 545 2.80 9.85 -19.93
C ASN A 545 4.11 10.40 -20.53
N ASN A 546 4.52 9.88 -21.68
CA ASN A 546 5.65 10.38 -22.46
C ASN A 546 5.19 11.43 -23.49
N ARG A 547 6.04 11.77 -24.46
CA ARG A 547 5.75 12.75 -25.53
C ARG A 547 5.86 12.13 -26.94
N ILE A 548 5.91 10.80 -27.01
CA ILE A 548 6.24 10.00 -28.19
C ILE A 548 5.45 10.43 -29.43
N GLU A 549 6.17 10.67 -30.53
CA GLU A 549 5.59 11.10 -31.81
C GLU A 549 5.58 9.98 -32.85
N ASN A 550 6.50 9.01 -32.76
CA ASN A 550 6.69 7.94 -33.74
C ASN A 550 6.25 6.56 -33.22
N VAL A 551 4.99 6.47 -32.78
CA VAL A 551 4.40 5.26 -32.16
C VAL A 551 4.55 3.98 -33.02
N GLU A 552 4.57 4.11 -34.35
CA GLU A 552 4.91 3.04 -35.30
C GLU A 552 6.19 2.27 -34.91
N ASN A 553 7.28 2.96 -34.56
CA ASN A 553 8.54 2.29 -34.21
C ASN A 553 8.42 1.46 -32.93
N ILE A 554 7.55 1.85 -31.99
CA ILE A 554 7.33 1.11 -30.74
C ILE A 554 6.47 -0.12 -31.00
N LEU A 555 5.36 0.07 -31.72
CA LEU A 555 4.40 -0.99 -32.02
C LEU A 555 5.00 -2.11 -32.90
N LEU A 556 5.89 -1.76 -33.84
CA LEU A 556 6.61 -2.72 -34.67
C LEU A 556 7.77 -3.43 -33.94
N SER A 557 8.31 -2.82 -32.88
CA SER A 557 9.42 -3.37 -32.08
C SER A 557 8.97 -4.02 -30.76
N LEU A 558 7.68 -4.34 -30.61
CA LEU A 558 7.17 -4.96 -29.38
C LEU A 558 7.82 -6.33 -29.12
N PRO A 559 8.22 -6.64 -27.86
CA PRO A 559 8.81 -7.92 -27.50
C PRO A 559 7.91 -9.12 -27.88
N PRO A 560 8.45 -10.25 -28.37
CA PRO A 560 7.66 -11.42 -28.76
C PRO A 560 6.95 -12.11 -27.57
N ARG A 561 7.32 -11.77 -26.34
CA ARG A 561 6.77 -12.28 -25.07
C ARG A 561 5.94 -11.24 -24.30
N ILE A 562 5.64 -10.09 -24.90
CA ILE A 562 4.86 -9.02 -24.28
C ILE A 562 3.47 -9.52 -23.87
N VAL A 563 3.05 -9.28 -22.64
CA VAL A 563 1.73 -9.65 -22.09
C VAL A 563 0.89 -8.41 -21.80
N CYS A 564 1.50 -7.40 -21.20
CA CYS A 564 0.88 -6.09 -20.92
C CYS A 564 1.74 -4.98 -21.52
N PHE A 565 1.13 -4.11 -22.32
CA PHE A 565 1.79 -2.95 -22.93
C PHE A 565 1.01 -1.67 -22.63
N ASN A 566 1.67 -0.71 -21.98
CA ASN A 566 1.10 0.61 -21.69
C ASN A 566 1.91 1.69 -22.42
N LEU A 567 1.23 2.59 -23.11
CA LEU A 567 1.80 3.73 -23.83
C LEU A 567 0.78 4.88 -23.79
N SER A 568 1.17 6.04 -23.30
CA SER A 568 0.31 7.22 -23.32
C SER A 568 1.11 8.50 -23.45
N ARG A 569 0.47 9.55 -23.99
CA ARG A 569 1.06 10.88 -24.13
C ARG A 569 0.56 11.81 -23.03
N TYR A 570 1.46 12.61 -22.47
CA TYR A 570 1.13 13.59 -21.42
C TYR A 570 0.45 14.86 -21.96
N ASP A 571 0.70 15.24 -23.22
CA ASP A 571 0.22 16.51 -23.79
C ASP A 571 -0.88 16.32 -24.85
N ASN A 572 -2.07 16.85 -24.55
CA ASN A 572 -3.25 16.85 -25.42
C ASN A 572 -3.26 18.03 -26.43
N ARG A 573 -2.35 18.99 -26.29
CA ARG A 573 -2.43 20.30 -26.99
C ARG A 573 -1.92 20.26 -28.43
N SER A 574 -0.90 19.43 -28.71
CA SER A 574 -0.37 19.27 -30.07
C SER A 574 -1.17 18.25 -30.88
N ARG A 575 -2.36 18.65 -31.35
CA ARG A 575 -3.22 17.91 -32.29
C ARG A 575 -2.89 18.22 -33.76
N THR A 576 -1.62 18.40 -34.11
CA THR A 576 -1.23 18.49 -35.52
C THR A 576 -1.53 17.15 -36.21
N PRO A 577 -2.23 17.12 -37.36
CA PRO A 577 -2.52 15.87 -38.06
C PRO A 577 -1.22 15.21 -38.54
N VAL A 578 -0.79 14.17 -37.84
CA VAL A 578 0.30 13.30 -38.30
C VAL A 578 -0.18 12.55 -39.55
N THR A 579 0.75 12.20 -40.44
CA THR A 579 0.45 11.32 -41.58
C THR A 579 -0.16 10.01 -41.09
N ARG A 580 -1.45 9.81 -41.33
CA ARG A 580 -2.15 8.56 -40.95
C ARG A 580 -1.44 7.38 -41.63
N LYS A 581 -0.79 6.53 -40.83
CA LYS A 581 -0.21 5.25 -41.27
C LYS A 581 -0.99 4.09 -40.65
N ARG A 582 -1.10 3.00 -41.41
CA ARG A 582 -1.61 1.71 -40.94
C ARG A 582 -0.46 0.85 -40.41
N ILE A 583 -0.58 0.39 -39.17
CA ILE A 583 0.46 -0.34 -38.44
C ILE A 583 -0.07 -1.74 -38.11
N ASP A 584 0.62 -2.81 -38.52
CA ASP A 584 0.23 -4.20 -38.25
C ASP A 584 1.01 -4.72 -37.03
N VAL A 585 0.28 -5.03 -35.94
CA VAL A 585 0.84 -5.48 -34.67
C VAL A 585 0.50 -6.95 -34.46
N ARG A 586 1.54 -7.75 -34.20
CA ARG A 586 1.43 -9.21 -34.09
C ARG A 586 2.16 -9.72 -32.85
N SER A 587 1.40 -9.98 -31.79
CA SER A 587 1.92 -10.69 -30.61
C SER A 587 0.93 -11.73 -30.09
N LYS A 588 1.35 -13.00 -30.13
CA LYS A 588 0.56 -14.13 -29.59
C LYS A 588 0.53 -14.17 -28.06
N SER A 589 1.36 -13.38 -27.38
CA SER A 589 1.41 -13.32 -25.91
C SER A 589 0.67 -12.12 -25.32
N LEU A 590 0.41 -11.10 -26.15
CA LEU A 590 -0.20 -9.84 -25.73
C LEU A 590 -1.65 -10.07 -25.32
N TRP A 591 -1.97 -9.70 -24.07
CA TRP A 591 -3.25 -9.94 -23.43
C TRP A 591 -3.98 -8.63 -23.08
N ASN A 592 -3.24 -7.59 -22.70
CA ASN A 592 -3.76 -6.25 -22.40
C ASN A 592 -2.92 -5.16 -23.05
N VAL A 593 -3.59 -4.17 -23.64
CA VAL A 593 -3.00 -2.99 -24.27
C VAL A 593 -3.67 -1.73 -23.73
N ASP A 594 -2.87 -0.79 -23.25
CA ASP A 594 -3.29 0.60 -23.06
C ASP A 594 -2.48 1.50 -24.00
N VAL A 595 -3.16 2.13 -24.97
CA VAL A 595 -2.61 3.14 -25.88
C VAL A 595 -3.39 4.47 -25.80
N ASN A 596 -3.90 4.78 -24.60
CA ASN A 596 -4.64 6.01 -24.30
C ASN A 596 -3.86 7.26 -24.73
N ASN A 597 -4.48 8.13 -25.54
CA ASN A 597 -3.88 9.37 -26.05
C ASN A 597 -2.54 9.19 -26.81
N ALA A 598 -2.25 8.01 -27.37
CA ALA A 598 -0.96 7.73 -28.03
C ALA A 598 -1.03 7.71 -29.57
N LEU A 599 -2.12 7.21 -30.16
CA LEU A 599 -2.16 6.83 -31.57
C LEU A 599 -2.25 8.01 -32.55
N MET A 600 -2.74 9.19 -32.13
CA MET A 600 -2.65 10.46 -32.87
C MET A 600 -3.08 10.45 -34.37
N GLY A 601 -3.95 9.53 -34.80
CA GLY A 601 -4.34 9.36 -36.22
C GLY A 601 -3.87 8.07 -36.88
N HIS A 602 -3.04 7.27 -36.23
CA HIS A 602 -2.60 5.97 -36.73
C HIS A 602 -3.72 4.93 -36.66
N GLU A 603 -3.90 4.19 -37.76
CA GLU A 603 -4.74 3.00 -37.81
C GLU A 603 -3.89 1.81 -37.34
N VAL A 604 -4.35 1.05 -36.34
CA VAL A 604 -3.59 -0.10 -35.81
C VAL A 604 -4.37 -1.39 -36.00
N VAL A 605 -3.75 -2.36 -36.67
CA VAL A 605 -4.26 -3.71 -36.91
C VAL A 605 -3.72 -4.63 -35.81
N TRP A 606 -4.60 -5.00 -34.89
CA TRP A 606 -4.38 -5.91 -33.76
C TRP A 606 -4.82 -7.36 -34.04
N ASN A 607 -5.30 -7.70 -35.24
CA ASN A 607 -5.87 -9.03 -35.51
C ASN A 607 -4.86 -10.19 -35.36
N GLY A 608 -3.56 -9.90 -35.47
CA GLY A 608 -2.47 -10.85 -35.20
C GLY A 608 -2.23 -11.13 -33.71
N CYS A 609 -2.87 -10.38 -32.81
CA CYS A 609 -2.75 -10.53 -31.36
C CYS A 609 -3.83 -11.46 -30.81
N THR A 610 -3.76 -12.76 -31.16
CA THR A 610 -4.84 -13.75 -30.94
C THR A 610 -5.22 -14.03 -29.47
N ASN A 611 -4.48 -13.49 -28.50
CA ASN A 611 -4.77 -13.63 -27.06
C ASN A 611 -5.14 -12.29 -26.38
N LEU A 612 -5.25 -11.21 -27.16
CA LEU A 612 -5.56 -9.86 -26.67
C LEU A 612 -7.04 -9.80 -26.28
N GLN A 613 -7.30 -9.52 -25.01
CA GLN A 613 -8.64 -9.48 -24.43
C GLN A 613 -9.07 -8.06 -24.06
N TYR A 614 -8.13 -7.17 -23.73
CA TYR A 614 -8.45 -5.81 -23.29
C TYR A 614 -7.63 -4.78 -24.07
N ILE A 615 -8.32 -3.76 -24.63
CA ILE A 615 -7.68 -2.67 -25.37
C ILE A 615 -8.27 -1.33 -24.92
N ASN A 616 -7.44 -0.47 -24.33
CA ASN A 616 -7.77 0.92 -24.06
C ASN A 616 -7.25 1.82 -25.20
N LEU A 617 -8.18 2.38 -25.99
CA LEU A 617 -7.96 3.33 -27.07
C LEU A 617 -8.52 4.73 -26.73
N ALA A 618 -8.73 5.05 -25.45
CA ALA A 618 -9.30 6.32 -25.00
C ALA A 618 -8.49 7.56 -25.48
N ASN A 619 -9.15 8.72 -25.52
CA ASN A 619 -8.56 10.02 -25.86
C ASN A 619 -7.79 10.09 -27.20
N ASN A 620 -8.08 9.22 -28.17
CA ASN A 620 -7.37 9.14 -29.45
C ASN A 620 -8.15 9.77 -30.62
N LEU A 621 -7.44 10.29 -31.62
CA LEU A 621 -8.01 10.72 -32.90
C LEU A 621 -8.01 9.55 -33.89
N LEU A 622 -8.93 8.60 -33.75
CA LEU A 622 -8.88 7.33 -34.50
C LEU A 622 -9.38 7.46 -35.94
N GLY A 623 -10.32 8.35 -36.20
CA GLY A 623 -10.90 8.52 -37.53
C GLY A 623 -11.76 7.32 -37.93
N ASN A 624 -11.39 6.62 -39.02
CA ASN A 624 -12.12 5.41 -39.41
C ASN A 624 -11.60 4.19 -38.64
N VAL A 625 -12.48 3.48 -37.95
CA VAL A 625 -12.17 2.27 -37.18
C VAL A 625 -12.81 1.06 -37.85
N ASP A 626 -12.00 0.21 -38.48
CA ASP A 626 -12.45 -1.10 -38.97
C ASP A 626 -12.43 -2.11 -37.81
N THR A 627 -13.58 -2.68 -37.48
CA THR A 627 -13.69 -3.73 -36.46
C THR A 627 -12.85 -4.96 -36.81
N ASN A 628 -12.58 -5.23 -38.10
CA ASN A 628 -11.72 -6.32 -38.56
C ASN A 628 -10.23 -6.14 -38.21
N CYS A 629 -9.83 -4.94 -37.79
CA CYS A 629 -8.51 -4.69 -37.25
C CYS A 629 -8.32 -5.29 -35.85
N PHE A 630 -9.35 -5.70 -35.12
CA PHE A 630 -9.21 -6.34 -33.80
C PHE A 630 -9.18 -7.89 -33.87
N PRO A 631 -8.68 -8.60 -32.84
CA PRO A 631 -8.76 -10.05 -32.75
C PRO A 631 -10.12 -10.51 -32.19
N SER A 632 -10.53 -11.74 -32.48
CA SER A 632 -11.82 -12.30 -32.02
C SER A 632 -11.86 -12.62 -30.52
N SER A 633 -10.70 -12.61 -29.84
CA SER A 633 -10.53 -12.87 -28.40
C SER A 633 -10.91 -11.69 -27.49
N LEU A 634 -11.36 -10.58 -28.06
CA LEU A 634 -11.57 -9.31 -27.37
C LEU A 634 -12.76 -9.40 -26.40
N LYS A 635 -12.50 -9.07 -25.12
CA LYS A 635 -13.48 -9.02 -24.03
C LYS A 635 -13.83 -7.61 -23.56
N GLY A 636 -12.93 -6.64 -23.71
CA GLY A 636 -13.18 -5.24 -23.35
C GLY A 636 -12.48 -4.28 -24.28
N ILE A 637 -13.19 -3.24 -24.72
CA ILE A 637 -12.62 -2.15 -25.53
C ILE A 637 -13.08 -0.78 -25.04
N LYS A 638 -12.15 0.17 -24.98
CA LYS A 638 -12.44 1.55 -24.57
C LYS A 638 -12.08 2.53 -25.67
N PHE A 639 -13.04 3.38 -26.02
CA PHE A 639 -12.90 4.49 -26.97
C PHE A 639 -13.30 5.83 -26.34
N ASN A 640 -13.47 5.88 -25.01
CA ASN A 640 -13.98 7.06 -24.34
C ASN A 640 -13.10 8.30 -24.60
N HIS A 641 -13.76 9.44 -24.85
CA HIS A 641 -13.13 10.70 -25.29
C HIS A 641 -12.34 10.64 -26.62
N SER A 642 -12.49 9.58 -27.43
CA SER A 642 -11.86 9.47 -28.75
C SER A 642 -12.74 10.05 -29.88
N THR A 643 -12.11 10.42 -31.00
CA THR A 643 -12.81 10.81 -32.23
C THR A 643 -12.83 9.65 -33.22
N ILE A 644 -14.03 9.17 -33.53
CA ILE A 644 -14.32 8.12 -34.52
C ILE A 644 -15.22 8.74 -35.59
N ASP A 645 -14.66 8.97 -36.77
CA ASP A 645 -15.38 9.48 -37.93
C ASP A 645 -16.41 8.42 -38.37
N LYS A 646 -15.95 7.19 -38.63
CA LYS A 646 -16.76 6.06 -39.12
C LYS A 646 -16.32 4.74 -38.47
N LEU A 647 -17.27 3.87 -38.11
CA LEU A 647 -17.00 2.47 -37.78
C LEU A 647 -17.29 1.60 -39.01
N GLU A 648 -16.40 0.66 -39.33
CA GLU A 648 -16.61 -0.34 -40.40
C GLU A 648 -16.73 -1.75 -39.81
N GLY A 649 -17.74 -2.51 -40.26
CA GLY A 649 -18.21 -3.71 -39.58
C GLY A 649 -18.93 -3.40 -38.26
N GLY A 650 -19.05 -4.40 -37.39
CA GLY A 650 -19.78 -4.30 -36.13
C GLY A 650 -19.22 -5.22 -35.03
N PHE A 651 -19.67 -5.02 -33.80
CA PHE A 651 -19.13 -5.69 -32.62
C PHE A 651 -19.68 -7.11 -32.42
N GLU A 652 -20.75 -7.49 -33.11
CA GLU A 652 -21.38 -8.81 -33.12
C GLU A 652 -20.44 -9.97 -33.51
N ARG A 653 -19.29 -9.68 -34.13
CA ARG A 653 -18.25 -10.66 -34.45
C ARG A 653 -17.38 -11.07 -33.24
N PHE A 654 -17.41 -10.31 -32.15
CA PHE A 654 -16.65 -10.59 -30.92
C PHE A 654 -17.56 -11.34 -29.93
N ALA A 655 -17.61 -12.67 -30.03
CA ALA A 655 -18.52 -13.50 -29.25
C ALA A 655 -18.34 -13.39 -27.73
N ASP A 656 -17.13 -13.04 -27.28
CA ASP A 656 -16.73 -12.91 -25.87
C ASP A 656 -16.64 -11.44 -25.39
N LEU A 657 -17.14 -10.46 -26.17
CA LEU A 657 -17.08 -9.04 -25.79
C LEU A 657 -18.07 -8.73 -24.66
N GLU A 658 -17.53 -8.39 -23.49
CA GLU A 658 -18.24 -8.08 -22.25
C GLU A 658 -18.46 -6.56 -22.09
N GLU A 659 -17.48 -5.73 -22.48
CA GLU A 659 -17.46 -4.28 -22.21
C GLU A 659 -17.10 -3.44 -23.46
N ALA A 660 -17.86 -2.36 -23.70
CA ALA A 660 -17.53 -1.32 -24.65
C ALA A 660 -17.75 0.08 -24.04
N ASP A 661 -16.68 0.81 -23.75
CA ASP A 661 -16.77 2.19 -23.23
C ASP A 661 -16.70 3.21 -24.38
N LEU A 662 -17.82 3.91 -24.61
CA LEU A 662 -18.02 4.88 -25.69
C LEU A 662 -18.36 6.27 -25.14
N ARG A 663 -18.15 6.52 -23.83
CA ARG A 663 -18.44 7.81 -23.19
C ARG A 663 -17.68 8.94 -23.89
N ASN A 664 -18.40 10.00 -24.27
CA ASN A 664 -17.82 11.17 -24.91
C ASN A 664 -17.03 10.87 -26.21
N CYS A 665 -17.35 9.78 -26.93
CA CYS A 665 -16.89 9.63 -28.30
C CYS A 665 -17.43 10.76 -29.18
N SER A 666 -16.64 11.23 -30.14
CA SER A 666 -16.98 12.30 -31.08
C SER A 666 -16.80 11.85 -32.54
N GLY A 667 -17.42 12.54 -33.50
CA GLY A 667 -17.37 12.21 -34.94
C GLY A 667 -18.75 11.91 -35.52
N GLU A 668 -18.83 11.32 -36.73
CA GLU A 668 -20.13 10.92 -37.31
C GLU A 668 -20.66 9.65 -36.64
N PHE A 669 -19.78 8.70 -36.31
CA PHE A 669 -20.12 7.49 -35.57
C PHE A 669 -20.95 7.77 -34.30
N ALA A 670 -20.52 8.76 -33.49
CA ALA A 670 -21.22 9.16 -32.28
C ALA A 670 -22.65 9.70 -32.51
N LYS A 671 -22.97 10.16 -33.74
CA LYS A 671 -24.33 10.56 -34.14
C LYS A 671 -25.15 9.38 -34.63
N THR A 672 -24.51 8.42 -35.30
CA THR A 672 -25.19 7.24 -35.86
C THR A 672 -25.44 6.13 -34.84
N VAL A 673 -24.65 6.05 -33.77
CA VAL A 673 -24.90 5.10 -32.67
C VAL A 673 -25.98 5.65 -31.75
N THR A 674 -27.22 5.55 -32.23
CA THR A 674 -28.44 5.85 -31.48
C THR A 674 -29.34 4.61 -31.47
N GLY A 675 -28.79 3.47 -31.05
CA GLY A 675 -29.49 2.19 -30.96
C GLY A 675 -28.59 1.07 -30.44
N SER A 676 -29.23 0.07 -29.81
CA SER A 676 -28.59 -1.16 -29.33
C SER A 676 -27.99 -2.00 -30.45
N ASP A 677 -28.49 -1.86 -31.68
CA ASP A 677 -28.43 -2.90 -32.71
C ASP A 677 -27.02 -3.12 -33.31
N ALA A 678 -26.10 -2.16 -33.10
CA ALA A 678 -24.67 -2.29 -33.45
C ALA A 678 -23.84 -3.04 -32.38
N PHE A 679 -24.47 -3.44 -31.27
CA PHE A 679 -23.86 -4.14 -30.15
C PHE A 679 -24.68 -5.39 -29.85
N GLY A 680 -24.04 -6.57 -29.90
CA GLY A 680 -24.70 -7.81 -29.49
C GLY A 680 -25.28 -7.69 -28.08
N PRO A 681 -26.42 -8.36 -27.78
CA PRO A 681 -27.27 -8.09 -26.60
C PRO A 681 -26.64 -8.41 -25.22
N LYS A 682 -25.34 -8.70 -25.18
CA LYS A 682 -24.54 -9.00 -23.98
C LYS A 682 -23.52 -7.91 -23.62
N ILE A 683 -23.26 -6.95 -24.52
CA ILE A 683 -22.19 -5.96 -24.33
C ILE A 683 -22.67 -4.88 -23.36
N LEU A 684 -21.90 -4.63 -22.29
CA LEU A 684 -22.10 -3.46 -21.45
C LEU A 684 -21.57 -2.21 -22.18
N VAL A 685 -22.46 -1.55 -22.92
CA VAL A 685 -22.17 -0.29 -23.60
C VAL A 685 -22.32 0.86 -22.60
N THR A 686 -21.24 1.56 -22.30
CA THR A 686 -21.32 2.79 -21.50
C THR A 686 -21.31 4.01 -22.41
N GLN A 687 -22.44 4.73 -22.45
CA GLN A 687 -22.59 5.98 -23.18
C GLN A 687 -23.13 7.07 -22.25
N HIS A 688 -22.32 8.07 -22.01
CA HIS A 688 -22.80 9.41 -21.73
C HIS A 688 -22.42 10.24 -22.95
N LEU A 689 -23.43 10.82 -23.60
CA LEU A 689 -23.28 11.97 -24.45
C LEU A 689 -23.42 13.17 -23.52
N GLU A 690 -22.38 13.99 -23.39
CA GLU A 690 -22.55 15.32 -22.82
C GLU A 690 -23.58 16.06 -23.68
N GLU A 691 -24.75 16.38 -23.11
CA GLU A 691 -25.65 17.36 -23.71
C GLU A 691 -24.83 18.65 -23.92
N PRO A 692 -24.87 19.26 -25.12
CA PRO A 692 -24.08 20.45 -25.39
C PRO A 692 -24.54 21.57 -24.46
N THR A 693 -23.79 21.82 -23.38
CA THR A 693 -24.02 22.94 -22.46
C THR A 693 -23.83 24.22 -23.25
N ASN A 694 -24.94 24.82 -23.70
CA ASN A 694 -24.95 26.05 -24.46
C ASN A 694 -24.07 27.09 -23.77
N GLY A 695 -23.06 27.59 -24.49
CA GLY A 695 -21.92 28.26 -23.88
C GLY A 695 -22.28 29.52 -23.12
N ILE A 696 -22.23 29.46 -21.79
CA ILE A 696 -22.08 30.65 -20.96
C ILE A 696 -20.58 30.98 -20.98
N GLN A 697 -20.21 31.99 -21.78
CA GLN A 697 -18.86 32.54 -21.77
C GLN A 697 -18.56 33.13 -20.38
N SER A 698 -17.64 32.51 -19.65
CA SER A 698 -17.06 33.11 -18.45
C SER A 698 -16.16 34.27 -18.87
N LEU A 699 -16.70 35.49 -18.83
CA LEU A 699 -15.94 36.73 -18.96
C LEU A 699 -14.88 36.79 -17.84
N SER A 700 -13.62 36.71 -18.23
CA SER A 700 -12.49 36.95 -17.32
C SER A 700 -12.41 38.45 -16.99
N LEU A 701 -12.86 38.82 -15.80
CA LEU A 701 -12.60 40.15 -15.25
C LEU A 701 -11.22 40.19 -14.59
N SER A 702 -10.34 41.02 -15.15
CA SER A 702 -9.02 41.35 -14.61
C SER A 702 -9.08 42.56 -13.67
N GLN A 703 -8.21 42.57 -12.64
CA GLN A 703 -7.96 43.67 -11.66
C GLN A 703 -9.09 43.84 -10.63
N GLN A 704 -8.83 43.87 -9.32
CA GLN A 704 -7.70 44.47 -8.59
C GLN A 704 -6.91 43.51 -7.69
#